data_AF-A0A6J2QTD7-F1
#
_entry.id   AF-A0A6J2QTD7-F1
#
_cell.length_a   1.000
_cell.length_b   1.000
_cell.length_c   1.000
_cell.angle_alpha   90.00
_cell.angle_beta   90.00
_cell.angle_gamma   90.00
#
_symmetry.space_group_name_H-M   'P 1'
#
loop_
_entity.id
_entity.type
_entity.pdbx_description
1 polymer ?
#
loop_
_entity_poly.entity_id
_entity_poly.type
_entity_poly.pdbx_seq_one_letter_code
_entity_poly.pdbx_strand_id
1 'polypeptide(L)'
;MALYKIVPKNPYYFWSVMSLVMQAISAQDEKLSQTMFLPLAERMVEKMVKEEKIEAEAEVQLYFMILERLGKCVEALEVIRGPLGEKLTSELQSRENKCMMLYQRLQRWPECNSLAHKLLLKNPDDWQFYSCYFDSLFYLIDQSWSPPEEGEHCPEGPVHHTVAEVMRFVQDRIKGEDGKDSRSLRGPYLARLELIHRLRERGCPEESLLGEPLELMVQFFGKFGDKPCCITDLKIYLHLLSPEHHVQFINRLSEAVPLGEQGEEGFAFPDDTKAMQRHLCLCQLSRALGLHHALDVEGKLHLITELKAHYHHGLKFGKNALKTELQFSDMYCLMAAHVYIDLWKETEDENMVWQSLGVLHEGLSLSPSNAQFKLLLLLVYCHLGAFEPVVDLYSSLDAKHVQHDTIGFLLTRYAESLGQFAAASQSCNFSLRFFHSNQKDTSEYIIQAYKYGAFEKIPEFIALRNRLNQSLHFAQVRTERMLLDLFLEADIVLSLDESVKAMSLSPEEDDIPWDTMRDNRDLTVFTSWDPKDRMLTDEHRRRSLEEESVWLRLRSLTLRLLASLADLGHTPSQQNSETTNENGVGDKHAILGSLLSQLNQTLQTAAQIAEKPIQYPFLGPPSTRLAAALSSGSCQCQAAALQLSVYLQDLETVGLDESSELQTQICNGFKSLVVQLQEILNKCNGDLLEMKESKLKTQPSLLENLIFFVETVCIVLWMASHCAKILRPLKTSLQKKKKKKKDVTTALPAVVCGFQELAGSLQDLLTQALEYIKEQETGITALKLAGLSLEGPTQEEVLFTKAAMDKVQSSYLRSLQEVGDLLKKRAETIKNLKI
;
A
#
# COMPACT_ATOMS: atom_id res chain seq x y z
N MET A 1 37.45 -16.51 -12.31
CA MET A 1 38.61 -16.75 -13.22
C MET A 1 39.59 -17.78 -12.68
N ALA A 2 40.03 -17.72 -11.42
CA ALA A 2 40.95 -18.73 -10.86
C ALA A 2 40.39 -20.16 -10.99
N LEU A 3 39.11 -20.37 -10.67
CA LEU A 3 38.44 -21.67 -10.80
C LEU A 3 38.48 -22.22 -12.24
N TYR A 4 38.23 -21.38 -13.24
CA TYR A 4 38.34 -21.76 -14.67
C TYR A 4 39.77 -22.14 -15.07
N LYS A 5 40.79 -21.47 -14.52
CA LYS A 5 42.19 -21.82 -14.78
C LYS A 5 42.58 -23.19 -14.21
N ILE A 6 41.97 -23.59 -13.10
CA ILE A 6 42.20 -24.92 -12.48
C ILE A 6 41.42 -25.99 -13.24
N VAL A 7 40.14 -25.72 -13.54
CA VAL A 7 39.25 -26.64 -14.24
C VAL A 7 38.57 -25.88 -15.38
N PRO A 8 38.98 -26.07 -16.65
CA PRO A 8 38.53 -25.26 -17.78
C PRO A 8 37.13 -25.67 -18.27
N LYS A 9 36.11 -25.47 -17.43
CA LYS A 9 34.69 -25.66 -17.77
C LYS A 9 34.05 -24.32 -18.13
N ASN A 10 33.31 -24.26 -19.24
CA ASN A 10 32.67 -23.03 -19.73
C ASN A 10 31.84 -22.28 -18.69
N PRO A 11 30.99 -22.92 -17.85
CA PRO A 11 30.23 -22.20 -16.84
C PRO A 11 31.09 -21.36 -15.88
N TYR A 12 32.29 -21.84 -15.49
CA TYR A 12 33.18 -21.09 -14.59
C TYR A 12 33.78 -19.85 -15.25
N TYR A 13 33.93 -19.86 -16.57
CA TYR A 13 34.32 -18.69 -17.33
C TYR A 13 33.19 -17.65 -17.30
N PHE A 14 31.98 -18.06 -17.65
CA PHE A 14 30.82 -17.16 -17.71
C PHE A 14 30.34 -16.68 -16.34
N TRP A 15 30.56 -17.42 -15.25
CA TRP A 15 30.41 -16.88 -13.89
C TRP A 15 31.33 -15.68 -13.63
N SER A 16 32.53 -15.70 -14.21
CA SER A 16 33.48 -14.59 -14.09
C SER A 16 33.03 -13.39 -14.90
N VAL A 17 32.51 -13.61 -16.12
CA VAL A 17 31.89 -12.58 -16.96
C VAL A 17 30.68 -11.97 -16.25
N MET A 18 29.77 -12.79 -15.74
CA MET A 18 28.59 -12.33 -15.00
C MET A 18 28.99 -11.54 -13.74
N SER A 19 30.05 -11.94 -13.04
CA SER A 19 30.58 -11.17 -11.90
C SER A 19 31.06 -9.78 -12.31
N LEU A 20 31.68 -9.63 -13.49
CA LEU A 20 32.04 -8.32 -14.04
C LEU A 20 30.80 -7.48 -14.38
N VAL A 21 29.76 -8.10 -14.95
CA VAL A 21 28.48 -7.43 -15.19
C VAL A 21 27.85 -6.97 -13.88
N MET A 22 27.89 -7.79 -12.82
CA MET A 22 27.38 -7.40 -11.51
C MET A 22 28.18 -6.24 -10.91
N GLN A 23 29.50 -6.22 -11.05
CA GLN A 23 30.32 -5.08 -10.64
C GLN A 23 29.92 -3.81 -11.40
N ALA A 24 29.69 -3.92 -12.71
CA ALA A 24 29.22 -2.82 -13.54
C ALA A 24 27.84 -2.28 -13.09
N ILE A 25 26.91 -3.15 -12.73
CA ILE A 25 25.57 -2.78 -12.24
C ILE A 25 25.65 -2.10 -10.86
N SER A 26 26.56 -2.55 -9.99
CA SER A 26 26.72 -2.01 -8.64
C SER A 26 27.62 -0.78 -8.55
N ALA A 27 28.30 -0.40 -9.64
CA ALA A 27 29.27 0.69 -9.64
C ALA A 27 28.55 2.03 -9.43
N GLN A 28 29.00 2.82 -8.45
CA GLN A 28 28.51 4.19 -8.25
C GLN A 28 28.95 5.12 -9.40
N ASP A 29 30.12 4.85 -9.99
CA ASP A 29 30.61 5.58 -11.16
C ASP A 29 30.20 4.88 -12.46
N GLU A 30 29.23 5.48 -13.16
CA GLU A 30 28.74 5.01 -14.45
C GLU A 30 29.85 4.97 -15.51
N LYS A 31 30.86 5.84 -15.44
CA LYS A 31 31.98 5.80 -16.38
C LYS A 31 32.78 4.53 -16.23
N LEU A 32 33.07 4.11 -14.99
CA LEU A 32 33.79 2.87 -14.72
C LEU A 32 33.03 1.64 -15.25
N SER A 33 31.71 1.65 -15.10
CA SER A 33 30.80 0.64 -15.66
C SER A 33 30.94 0.53 -17.18
N GLN A 34 30.83 1.67 -17.88
CA GLN A 34 30.80 1.74 -19.34
C GLN A 34 32.18 1.64 -20.01
N THR A 35 33.26 2.10 -19.38
CA THR A 35 34.60 2.15 -20.01
C THR A 35 35.52 1.02 -19.60
N MET A 36 35.25 0.32 -18.50
CA MET A 36 36.12 -0.72 -17.97
C MET A 36 35.44 -2.08 -17.80
N PHE A 37 34.38 -2.16 -16.98
CA PHE A 37 33.79 -3.45 -16.62
C PHE A 37 33.03 -4.10 -17.78
N LEU A 38 32.08 -3.38 -18.40
CA LEU A 38 31.29 -3.93 -19.51
C LEU A 38 32.15 -4.21 -20.76
N PRO A 39 33.08 -3.33 -21.20
CA PRO A 39 33.95 -3.64 -22.34
C PRO A 39 34.92 -4.80 -22.08
N LEU A 40 35.33 -5.01 -20.82
CA LEU A 40 36.10 -6.20 -20.46
C LEU A 40 35.24 -7.47 -20.55
N ALA A 41 34.02 -7.42 -20.03
CA ALA A 41 33.07 -8.53 -20.13
C ALA A 41 32.76 -8.88 -21.60
N GLU A 42 32.53 -7.87 -22.45
CA GLU A 42 32.33 -8.05 -23.89
C GLU A 42 33.53 -8.74 -24.54
N ARG A 43 34.75 -8.22 -24.37
CA ARG A 43 35.96 -8.83 -24.94
C ARG A 43 36.18 -10.28 -24.48
N MET A 44 35.78 -10.60 -23.25
CA MET A 44 35.82 -11.96 -22.73
C MET A 44 34.84 -12.88 -23.47
N VAL A 45 33.61 -12.42 -23.71
CA VAL A 45 32.61 -13.19 -24.45
C VAL A 45 32.96 -13.30 -25.94
N GLU A 46 33.38 -12.21 -26.58
CA GLU A 46 33.82 -12.22 -27.98
C GLU A 46 34.96 -13.21 -28.24
N LYS A 47 35.87 -13.37 -27.27
CA LYS A 47 36.91 -14.39 -27.35
C LYS A 47 36.30 -15.79 -27.46
N MET A 48 35.29 -16.10 -26.64
CA MET A 48 34.61 -17.40 -26.70
C MET A 48 33.77 -17.57 -27.97
N VAL A 49 33.19 -16.49 -28.50
CA VAL A 49 32.52 -16.49 -29.80
C VAL A 49 33.50 -16.84 -30.93
N LYS A 50 34.68 -16.18 -30.97
CA LYS A 50 35.74 -16.43 -31.97
C LYS A 50 36.34 -17.83 -31.88
N GLU A 51 36.37 -18.41 -30.68
CA GLU A 51 36.82 -19.79 -30.45
C GLU A 51 35.71 -20.84 -30.66
N GLU A 52 34.50 -20.43 -31.07
CA GLU A 52 33.32 -21.30 -31.23
C GLU A 52 32.94 -22.09 -29.96
N LYS A 53 33.20 -21.50 -28.78
CA LYS A 53 32.96 -22.11 -27.45
C LYS A 53 31.69 -21.62 -26.76
N ILE A 54 30.76 -21.05 -27.53
CA ILE A 54 29.41 -20.75 -27.03
C ILE A 54 28.55 -21.99 -27.23
N GLU A 55 28.36 -22.73 -26.15
CA GLU A 55 27.68 -24.02 -26.14
C GLU A 55 26.21 -23.89 -25.76
N ALA A 56 25.87 -22.97 -24.85
CA ALA A 56 24.57 -22.90 -24.20
C ALA A 56 23.80 -21.59 -24.43
N GLU A 57 22.48 -21.65 -24.29
CA GLU A 57 21.58 -20.50 -24.38
C GLU A 57 21.94 -19.37 -23.40
N ALA A 58 22.26 -19.74 -22.16
CA ALA A 58 22.65 -18.81 -21.10
C ALA A 58 23.82 -17.89 -21.49
N GLU A 59 24.75 -18.39 -22.31
CA GLU A 59 25.94 -17.65 -22.74
C GLU A 59 25.58 -16.62 -23.81
N VAL A 60 24.62 -16.95 -24.70
CA VAL A 60 24.05 -16.03 -25.68
C VAL A 60 23.23 -14.94 -24.98
N GLN A 61 22.41 -15.32 -24.00
CA GLN A 61 21.65 -14.39 -23.16
C GLN A 61 22.56 -13.40 -22.42
N LEU A 62 23.63 -13.89 -21.79
CA LEU A 62 24.63 -13.04 -21.14
C LEU A 62 25.35 -12.14 -22.13
N TYR A 63 25.67 -12.62 -23.34
CA TYR A 63 26.28 -11.77 -24.35
C TYR A 63 25.36 -10.64 -24.78
N PHE A 64 24.09 -10.97 -25.07
CA PHE A 64 23.06 -9.99 -25.41
C PHE A 64 22.90 -8.94 -24.31
N MET A 65 22.80 -9.35 -23.04
CA MET A 65 22.72 -8.42 -21.90
C MET A 65 23.93 -7.48 -21.82
N ILE A 66 25.14 -7.94 -22.13
CA ILE A 66 26.34 -7.09 -22.14
C ILE A 66 26.25 -6.06 -23.27
N LEU A 67 25.93 -6.48 -24.49
CA LEU A 67 25.80 -5.58 -25.63
C LEU A 67 24.69 -4.55 -25.43
N GLU A 68 23.56 -4.98 -24.87
CA GLU A 68 22.45 -4.11 -24.51
C GLU A 68 22.86 -3.03 -23.52
N ARG A 69 23.61 -3.39 -22.47
CA ARG A 69 24.09 -2.46 -21.44
C ARG A 69 25.16 -1.49 -21.94
N LEU A 70 25.95 -1.90 -22.95
CA LEU A 70 26.89 -1.04 -23.66
C LEU A 70 26.20 -0.11 -24.68
N GLY A 71 24.90 -0.26 -24.91
CA GLY A 71 24.18 0.48 -25.95
C GLY A 71 24.51 0.03 -27.38
N LYS A 72 25.23 -1.08 -27.55
CA LYS A 72 25.64 -1.67 -28.84
C LYS A 72 24.49 -2.43 -29.49
N CYS A 73 23.43 -1.70 -29.81
CA CYS A 73 22.17 -2.29 -30.26
C CYS A 73 22.27 -2.94 -31.65
N VAL A 74 23.15 -2.44 -32.53
CA VAL A 74 23.35 -3.01 -33.87
C VAL A 74 24.05 -4.37 -33.77
N GLU A 75 25.12 -4.44 -32.98
CA GLU A 75 25.87 -5.66 -32.73
C GLU A 75 25.00 -6.69 -32.00
N ALA A 76 24.21 -6.25 -31.01
CA ALA A 76 23.24 -7.11 -30.36
C ALA A 76 22.24 -7.72 -31.36
N LEU A 77 21.76 -6.92 -32.31
CA LEU A 77 20.83 -7.38 -33.34
C LEU A 77 21.47 -8.40 -34.27
N GLU A 78 22.72 -8.20 -34.68
CA GLU A 78 23.48 -9.15 -35.49
C GLU A 78 23.65 -10.49 -34.76
N VAL A 79 23.95 -10.48 -33.45
CA VAL A 79 24.06 -11.69 -32.63
C VAL A 79 22.74 -12.46 -32.56
N ILE A 80 21.63 -11.77 -32.31
CA ILE A 80 20.31 -12.39 -32.16
C ILE A 80 19.75 -12.87 -33.51
N ARG A 81 20.04 -12.15 -34.61
CA ARG A 81 19.60 -12.57 -35.94
C ARG A 81 20.47 -13.66 -36.55
N GLY A 82 21.75 -13.72 -36.17
CA GLY A 82 22.72 -14.71 -36.64
C GLY A 82 22.61 -16.08 -35.95
N PRO A 83 23.62 -16.96 -36.16
CA PRO A 83 23.59 -18.36 -35.70
C PRO A 83 23.49 -18.53 -34.18
N LEU A 84 24.01 -17.57 -33.40
CA LEU A 84 23.90 -17.63 -31.94
C LEU A 84 22.45 -17.47 -31.47
N GLY A 85 21.64 -16.68 -32.17
CA GLY A 85 20.23 -16.52 -31.88
C GLY A 85 19.40 -17.80 -32.06
N GLU A 86 19.85 -18.75 -32.89
CA GLU A 86 19.18 -20.04 -33.06
C GLU A 86 19.25 -20.91 -31.78
N LYS A 87 20.18 -20.60 -30.86
CA LYS A 87 20.29 -21.26 -29.55
C LYS A 87 19.26 -20.75 -28.53
N LEU A 88 18.59 -19.61 -28.78
CA LEU A 88 17.57 -19.04 -27.90
C LEU A 88 16.24 -19.77 -28.09
N THR A 89 16.08 -20.91 -27.40
CA THR A 89 14.96 -21.84 -27.63
C THR A 89 14.12 -22.12 -26.39
N SER A 90 14.60 -21.76 -25.20
CA SER A 90 13.91 -22.05 -23.95
C SER A 90 12.59 -21.28 -23.76
N GLU A 91 12.51 -20.05 -24.25
CA GLU A 91 11.33 -19.19 -24.13
C GLU A 91 10.61 -19.02 -25.48
N LEU A 92 9.28 -19.01 -25.44
CA LEU A 92 8.45 -18.76 -26.62
C LEU A 92 8.77 -17.37 -27.20
N GLN A 93 9.13 -17.32 -28.49
CA GLN A 93 9.43 -16.08 -29.21
C GLN A 93 10.56 -15.23 -28.58
N SER A 94 11.49 -15.84 -27.81
CA SER A 94 12.60 -15.11 -27.17
C SER A 94 13.40 -14.28 -28.18
N ARG A 95 13.73 -14.89 -29.32
CA ARG A 95 14.46 -14.24 -30.42
C ARG A 95 13.66 -13.08 -31.00
N GLU A 96 12.39 -13.28 -31.32
CA GLU A 96 11.54 -12.26 -31.90
C GLU A 96 11.29 -11.08 -30.95
N ASN A 97 11.09 -11.34 -29.65
CA ASN A 97 10.94 -10.30 -28.64
C ASN A 97 12.22 -9.46 -28.50
N LYS A 98 13.39 -10.11 -28.49
CA LYS A 98 14.68 -9.40 -28.46
C LYS A 98 14.92 -8.60 -29.74
N CYS A 99 14.57 -9.13 -30.92
CA CYS A 99 14.60 -8.39 -32.18
C CYS A 99 13.67 -7.16 -32.13
N MET A 100 12.41 -7.33 -31.70
CA MET A 100 11.43 -6.24 -31.60
C MET A 100 11.95 -5.11 -30.72
N MET A 101 12.44 -5.45 -29.53
CA MET A 101 13.03 -4.48 -28.59
C MET A 101 14.20 -3.72 -29.24
N LEU A 102 15.11 -4.41 -29.93
CA LEU A 102 16.26 -3.78 -30.59
C LEU A 102 15.84 -2.91 -31.77
N TYR A 103 14.87 -3.35 -32.58
CA TYR A 103 14.34 -2.56 -33.69
C TYR A 103 13.71 -1.26 -33.19
N GLN A 104 12.93 -1.30 -32.10
CA GLN A 104 12.36 -0.10 -31.47
C GLN A 104 13.45 0.86 -30.97
N ARG A 105 14.48 0.35 -30.26
CA ARG A 105 15.59 1.19 -29.76
C ARG A 105 16.42 1.81 -30.89
N LEU A 106 16.57 1.10 -32.01
CA LEU A 106 17.25 1.57 -33.21
C LEU A 106 16.36 2.44 -34.12
N GLN A 107 15.09 2.64 -33.76
CA GLN A 107 14.08 3.32 -34.59
C GLN A 107 13.94 2.70 -36.00
N ARG A 108 14.14 1.38 -36.10
CA ARG A 108 13.97 0.58 -37.31
C ARG A 108 12.51 0.19 -37.46
N TRP A 109 11.67 1.19 -37.68
CA TRP A 109 10.20 1.04 -37.75
C TRP A 109 9.70 0.12 -38.87
N PRO A 110 10.32 0.05 -40.07
CA PRO A 110 9.93 -0.92 -41.08
C PRO A 110 10.04 -2.36 -40.57
N GLU A 111 11.17 -2.70 -39.93
CA GLU A 111 11.40 -4.01 -39.34
C GLU A 111 10.46 -4.32 -38.17
N CYS A 112 10.19 -3.34 -37.29
CA CYS A 112 9.16 -3.47 -36.24
C CYS A 112 7.80 -3.84 -36.85
N ASN A 113 7.38 -3.10 -37.88
CA ASN A 113 6.08 -3.27 -38.51
C ASN A 113 5.95 -4.66 -39.17
N SER A 114 6.94 -5.04 -39.98
CA SER A 114 6.95 -6.32 -40.68
C SER A 114 7.01 -7.51 -39.71
N LEU A 115 7.84 -7.42 -38.66
CA LEU A 115 7.92 -8.47 -37.65
C LEU A 115 6.60 -8.61 -36.88
N ALA A 116 6.02 -7.50 -36.42
CA ALA A 116 4.74 -7.52 -35.71
C ALA A 116 3.62 -8.09 -36.61
N HIS A 117 3.54 -7.66 -37.88
CA HIS A 117 2.61 -8.19 -38.87
C HIS A 117 2.76 -9.70 -39.05
N LYS A 118 3.98 -10.19 -39.25
CA LYS A 118 4.29 -11.62 -39.39
C LYS A 118 3.88 -12.43 -38.15
N LEU A 119 4.09 -11.89 -36.96
CA LEU A 119 3.72 -12.55 -35.70
C LEU A 119 2.22 -12.56 -35.47
N LEU A 120 1.51 -11.49 -35.84
CA LEU A 120 0.05 -11.41 -35.78
C LEU A 120 -0.64 -12.31 -36.82
N LEU A 121 0.01 -12.60 -37.95
CA LEU A 121 -0.45 -13.64 -38.88
C LEU A 121 -0.42 -15.03 -38.23
N LYS A 122 0.57 -15.31 -37.37
CA LYS A 122 0.72 -16.58 -36.65
C LYS A 122 -0.19 -16.67 -35.43
N ASN A 123 -0.25 -15.61 -34.63
CA ASN A 123 -1.12 -15.51 -33.45
C ASN A 123 -1.86 -14.16 -33.46
N PRO A 124 -3.12 -14.12 -33.93
CA PRO A 124 -3.88 -12.89 -34.06
C PRO A 124 -4.45 -12.36 -32.73
N ASP A 125 -4.20 -13.03 -31.59
CA ASP A 125 -4.66 -12.61 -30.25
C ASP A 125 -3.53 -11.98 -29.40
N ASP A 126 -2.32 -11.83 -29.97
CA ASP A 126 -1.17 -11.31 -29.23
C ASP A 126 -1.15 -9.77 -29.18
N TRP A 127 -1.64 -9.22 -28.06
CA TRP A 127 -1.79 -7.78 -27.86
C TRP A 127 -0.47 -6.99 -27.92
N GLN A 128 0.64 -7.60 -27.52
CA GLN A 128 1.95 -6.92 -27.51
C GLN A 128 2.36 -6.51 -28.94
N PHE A 129 2.03 -7.36 -29.92
CA PHE A 129 2.38 -7.12 -31.31
C PHE A 129 1.40 -6.19 -32.00
N TYR A 130 0.11 -6.14 -31.62
CA TYR A 130 -0.77 -5.06 -32.10
C TYR A 130 -0.28 -3.68 -31.67
N SER A 131 0.16 -3.55 -30.42
CA SER A 131 0.71 -2.30 -29.90
C SER A 131 1.94 -1.87 -30.74
N CYS A 132 2.92 -2.77 -30.91
CA CYS A 132 4.11 -2.49 -31.72
C CYS A 132 3.79 -2.20 -33.20
N TYR A 133 2.79 -2.91 -33.74
CA TYR A 133 2.37 -2.77 -35.13
C TYR A 133 1.74 -1.39 -35.40
N PHE A 134 0.88 -0.91 -34.50
CA PHE A 134 0.30 0.42 -34.60
C PHE A 134 1.32 1.53 -34.30
N ASP A 135 2.17 1.37 -33.29
CA ASP A 135 3.26 2.33 -33.02
C ASP A 135 4.14 2.50 -34.25
N SER A 136 4.63 1.39 -34.82
CA SER A 136 5.50 1.43 -36.01
C SER A 136 4.82 2.05 -37.23
N LEU A 137 3.53 1.78 -37.48
CA LEU A 137 2.78 2.46 -38.54
C LEU A 137 2.87 3.98 -38.40
N PHE A 138 2.58 4.49 -37.20
CA PHE A 138 2.49 5.92 -36.97
C PHE A 138 3.86 6.60 -37.10
N TYR A 139 4.93 5.95 -36.67
CA TYR A 139 6.29 6.42 -36.95
C TYR A 139 6.64 6.40 -38.44
N LEU A 140 6.24 5.37 -39.19
CA LEU A 140 6.46 5.31 -40.64
C LEU A 140 5.75 6.45 -41.38
N ILE A 141 4.52 6.78 -40.97
CA ILE A 141 3.75 7.91 -41.51
C ILE A 141 4.46 9.23 -41.20
N ASP A 142 4.89 9.43 -39.95
CA ASP A 142 5.56 10.66 -39.52
C ASP A 142 6.89 10.87 -40.24
N GLN A 143 7.58 9.78 -40.57
CA GLN A 143 8.82 9.78 -41.34
C GLN A 143 8.60 9.85 -42.85
N SER A 144 7.34 9.84 -43.31
CA SER A 144 6.99 9.77 -44.75
C SER A 144 7.73 8.62 -45.46
N TRP A 145 7.86 7.48 -44.78
CA TRP A 145 8.60 6.34 -45.30
C TRP A 145 7.90 5.74 -46.53
N SER A 146 8.69 5.38 -47.53
CA SER A 146 8.24 4.66 -48.72
C SER A 146 9.10 3.41 -48.95
N PRO A 147 8.55 2.33 -49.50
CA PRO A 147 9.32 1.14 -49.81
C PRO A 147 10.42 1.42 -50.87
N PRO A 148 11.52 0.65 -50.85
CA PRO A 148 12.56 0.76 -51.88
C PRO A 148 12.02 0.35 -53.27
N GLU A 149 12.58 0.94 -54.33
CA GLU A 149 12.15 0.69 -55.72
C GLU A 149 12.42 -0.75 -56.20
N GLU A 150 13.52 -1.35 -55.71
CA GLU A 150 13.89 -2.74 -55.98
C GLU A 150 14.30 -3.44 -54.67
N GLY A 151 13.89 -4.70 -54.50
CA GLY A 151 14.23 -5.55 -53.34
C GLY A 151 13.11 -5.71 -52.31
N GLU A 152 13.43 -6.38 -51.19
CA GLU A 152 12.51 -6.50 -50.05
C GLU A 152 12.39 -5.17 -49.30
N HIS A 153 11.21 -4.88 -48.72
CA HIS A 153 11.00 -3.64 -47.96
C HIS A 153 11.97 -3.52 -46.78
N CYS A 154 12.18 -4.62 -46.06
CA CYS A 154 13.11 -4.73 -44.96
C CYS A 154 13.50 -6.20 -44.74
N PRO A 155 14.51 -6.50 -43.91
CA PRO A 155 14.96 -7.87 -43.65
C PRO A 155 13.94 -8.81 -42.98
N GLU A 156 12.80 -8.29 -42.53
CA GLU A 156 11.69 -9.07 -41.96
C GLU A 156 10.56 -9.32 -42.96
N GLY A 157 10.65 -8.75 -44.17
CA GLY A 157 9.67 -8.90 -45.25
C GLY A 157 8.85 -7.63 -45.54
N PRO A 158 7.61 -7.79 -46.06
CA PRO A 158 6.73 -6.68 -46.43
C PRO A 158 6.28 -5.81 -45.25
N VAL A 159 6.26 -4.51 -45.49
CA VAL A 159 5.95 -3.46 -44.50
C VAL A 159 4.63 -2.78 -44.87
N HIS A 160 3.70 -2.68 -43.91
CA HIS A 160 2.50 -1.86 -44.04
C HIS A 160 2.79 -0.46 -43.50
N HIS A 161 2.71 0.54 -44.37
CA HIS A 161 3.16 1.92 -44.10
C HIS A 161 2.04 2.94 -44.27
N THR A 162 0.87 2.51 -44.73
CA THR A 162 -0.31 3.36 -44.87
C THR A 162 -1.44 2.91 -43.95
N VAL A 163 -2.29 3.86 -43.53
CA VAL A 163 -3.48 3.56 -42.72
C VAL A 163 -4.38 2.54 -43.43
N ALA A 164 -4.56 2.66 -44.74
CA ALA A 164 -5.40 1.75 -45.53
C ALA A 164 -4.93 0.28 -45.49
N GLU A 165 -3.62 0.03 -45.51
CA GLU A 165 -3.06 -1.33 -45.40
C GLU A 165 -3.31 -1.93 -44.01
N VAL A 166 -3.06 -1.15 -42.96
CA VAL A 166 -3.29 -1.58 -41.57
C VAL A 166 -4.76 -1.82 -41.29
N MET A 167 -5.64 -0.94 -41.76
CA MET A 167 -7.09 -1.12 -41.69
C MET A 167 -7.52 -2.43 -42.36
N ARG A 168 -7.03 -2.68 -43.58
CA ARG A 168 -7.32 -3.92 -44.31
C ARG A 168 -6.83 -5.15 -43.54
N PHE A 169 -5.61 -5.09 -43.00
CA PHE A 169 -5.06 -6.18 -42.21
C PHE A 169 -5.93 -6.51 -40.99
N VAL A 170 -6.31 -5.50 -40.19
CA VAL A 170 -7.19 -5.69 -39.03
C VAL A 170 -8.54 -6.25 -39.45
N GLN A 171 -9.15 -5.73 -40.51
CA GLN A 171 -10.40 -6.26 -41.06
C GLN A 171 -10.27 -7.71 -41.52
N ASP A 172 -9.17 -8.08 -42.16
CA ASP A 172 -8.93 -9.45 -42.63
C ASP A 172 -8.69 -10.41 -41.45
N ARG A 173 -8.06 -9.95 -40.36
CA ARG A 173 -7.97 -10.73 -39.11
C ARG A 173 -9.36 -10.97 -38.52
N ILE A 174 -10.22 -9.94 -38.46
CA ILE A 174 -11.60 -10.08 -37.98
C ILE A 174 -12.40 -11.05 -38.85
N LYS A 175 -12.38 -10.90 -40.18
CA LYS A 175 -13.06 -11.82 -41.11
C LYS A 175 -12.57 -13.26 -40.93
N GLY A 176 -11.27 -13.43 -40.69
CA GLY A 176 -10.67 -14.73 -40.37
C GLY A 176 -11.22 -15.33 -39.08
N GLU A 177 -11.57 -14.52 -38.08
CA GLU A 177 -12.22 -14.99 -36.84
C GLU A 177 -13.74 -15.19 -36.99
N ASP A 178 -14.41 -14.41 -37.83
CA ASP A 178 -15.85 -14.54 -38.13
C ASP A 178 -16.15 -15.80 -38.96
N GLY A 179 -15.21 -16.21 -39.81
CA GLY A 179 -15.34 -17.41 -40.65
C GLY A 179 -15.02 -18.73 -39.95
N LYS A 180 -14.67 -18.71 -38.66
CA LYS A 180 -14.37 -19.92 -37.89
C LYS A 180 -15.62 -20.52 -37.26
N ASP A 181 -15.72 -21.85 -37.29
CA ASP A 181 -16.69 -22.60 -36.49
C ASP A 181 -16.28 -22.66 -35.01
N SER A 182 -15.00 -22.43 -34.72
CA SER A 182 -14.48 -22.31 -33.35
C SER A 182 -14.73 -20.92 -32.77
N ARG A 183 -14.62 -20.80 -31.45
CA ARG A 183 -14.81 -19.53 -30.75
C ARG A 183 -13.81 -18.48 -31.25
N SER A 184 -14.31 -17.32 -31.69
CA SER A 184 -13.49 -16.20 -32.14
C SER A 184 -12.53 -15.70 -31.05
N LEU A 185 -11.35 -15.28 -31.47
CA LEU A 185 -10.36 -14.59 -30.63
C LEU A 185 -10.72 -13.11 -30.42
N ARG A 186 -10.32 -12.52 -29.29
CA ARG A 186 -10.76 -11.15 -28.89
C ARG A 186 -9.90 -10.06 -29.51
N GLY A 187 -8.60 -10.32 -29.63
CA GLY A 187 -7.55 -9.41 -30.06
C GLY A 187 -7.89 -8.65 -31.34
N PRO A 188 -8.34 -9.30 -32.43
CA PRO A 188 -8.66 -8.59 -33.68
C PRO A 188 -9.77 -7.54 -33.52
N TYR A 189 -10.78 -7.81 -32.69
CA TYR A 189 -11.88 -6.88 -32.45
C TYR A 189 -11.45 -5.69 -31.59
N LEU A 190 -10.64 -5.94 -30.55
CA LEU A 190 -10.04 -4.89 -29.72
C LEU A 190 -9.05 -4.04 -30.51
N ALA A 191 -8.27 -4.66 -31.41
CA ALA A 191 -7.32 -3.97 -32.27
C ALA A 191 -8.00 -2.95 -33.20
N ARG A 192 -9.24 -3.22 -33.63
CA ARG A 192 -10.05 -2.25 -34.38
C ARG A 192 -10.44 -1.03 -33.54
N LEU A 193 -10.85 -1.24 -32.29
CA LEU A 193 -11.17 -0.14 -31.35
C LEU A 193 -9.92 0.69 -31.01
N GLU A 194 -8.78 0.03 -30.79
CA GLU A 194 -7.49 0.68 -30.53
C GLU A 194 -7.02 1.50 -31.74
N LEU A 195 -7.17 0.97 -32.96
CA LEU A 195 -6.82 1.71 -34.17
C LEU A 195 -7.70 2.96 -34.33
N ILE A 196 -9.01 2.87 -34.06
CA ILE A 196 -9.90 4.05 -34.03
C ILE A 196 -9.39 5.05 -33.00
N HIS A 197 -9.12 4.61 -31.77
CA HIS A 197 -8.63 5.47 -30.70
C HIS A 197 -7.39 6.28 -31.13
N ARG A 198 -6.38 5.61 -31.69
CA ARG A 198 -5.14 6.26 -32.12
C ARG A 198 -5.31 7.17 -33.33
N LEU A 199 -6.14 6.78 -34.31
CA LEU A 199 -6.45 7.64 -35.46
C LEU A 199 -7.19 8.91 -35.03
N ARG A 200 -8.12 8.79 -34.07
CA ARG A 200 -8.84 9.93 -33.48
C ARG A 200 -7.91 10.90 -32.78
N GLU A 201 -6.99 10.41 -31.94
CA GLU A 201 -6.00 11.24 -31.25
C GLU A 201 -5.10 12.01 -32.23
N ARG A 202 -4.84 11.43 -33.41
CA ARG A 202 -4.07 12.06 -34.48
C ARG A 202 -4.89 12.95 -35.41
N GLY A 203 -6.22 12.98 -35.28
CA GLY A 203 -7.11 13.72 -36.18
C GLY A 203 -7.18 13.14 -37.60
N CYS A 204 -6.93 11.84 -37.77
CA CYS A 204 -6.98 11.15 -39.07
C CYS A 204 -8.43 10.82 -39.47
N PRO A 205 -8.96 11.35 -40.60
CA PRO A 205 -10.35 11.15 -41.00
C PRO A 205 -10.69 9.69 -41.35
N GLU A 206 -9.68 8.86 -41.64
CA GLU A 206 -9.81 7.43 -41.91
C GLU A 206 -10.40 6.66 -40.74
N GLU A 207 -10.42 7.21 -39.51
CA GLU A 207 -11.11 6.58 -38.38
C GLU A 207 -12.57 6.25 -38.71
N SER A 208 -13.25 7.11 -39.49
CA SER A 208 -14.66 6.95 -39.86
C SER A 208 -14.91 5.71 -40.72
N LEU A 209 -13.88 5.24 -41.44
CA LEU A 209 -13.95 4.06 -42.28
C LEU A 209 -13.84 2.76 -41.47
N LEU A 210 -13.43 2.83 -40.20
CA LEU A 210 -13.41 1.69 -39.28
C LEU A 210 -14.75 1.48 -38.58
N GLY A 211 -15.75 2.33 -38.81
CA GLY A 211 -17.10 2.20 -38.25
C GLY A 211 -17.25 2.80 -36.86
N GLU A 212 -18.51 2.94 -36.44
CA GLU A 212 -18.88 3.64 -35.20
C GLU A 212 -18.49 2.86 -33.94
N PRO A 213 -17.74 3.44 -32.99
CA PRO A 213 -17.33 2.74 -31.76
C PRO A 213 -18.49 2.10 -30.99
N LEU A 214 -19.64 2.77 -30.93
CA LEU A 214 -20.84 2.23 -30.29
C LEU A 214 -21.27 0.90 -30.91
N GLU A 215 -21.38 0.82 -32.23
CA GLU A 215 -21.75 -0.42 -32.94
C GLU A 215 -20.73 -1.53 -32.70
N LEU A 216 -19.44 -1.18 -32.73
CA LEU A 216 -18.36 -2.14 -32.54
C LEU A 216 -18.35 -2.72 -31.12
N MET A 217 -18.61 -1.89 -30.11
CA MET A 217 -18.73 -2.34 -28.72
C MET A 217 -19.98 -3.20 -28.52
N VAL A 218 -21.11 -2.88 -29.16
CA VAL A 218 -22.32 -3.71 -29.15
C VAL A 218 -22.04 -5.08 -29.78
N GLN A 219 -21.36 -5.11 -30.94
CA GLN A 219 -20.96 -6.36 -31.60
C GLN A 219 -19.99 -7.18 -30.73
N PHE A 220 -19.01 -6.51 -30.11
CA PHE A 220 -18.07 -7.15 -29.19
C PHE A 220 -18.80 -7.76 -28.00
N PHE A 221 -19.72 -7.04 -27.38
CA PHE A 221 -20.57 -7.57 -26.31
C PHE A 221 -21.42 -8.75 -26.79
N GLY A 222 -21.98 -8.69 -28.01
CA GLY A 222 -22.68 -9.82 -28.62
C GLY A 222 -21.84 -11.10 -28.64
N LYS A 223 -20.55 -11.00 -28.97
CA LYS A 223 -19.62 -12.14 -29.07
C LYS A 223 -19.03 -12.58 -27.73
N PHE A 224 -18.71 -11.64 -26.85
CA PHE A 224 -17.89 -11.89 -25.65
C PHE A 224 -18.58 -11.55 -24.33
N GLY A 225 -19.80 -11.02 -24.35
CA GLY A 225 -20.55 -10.63 -23.14
C GLY A 225 -20.85 -11.79 -22.18
N ASP A 226 -20.80 -13.05 -22.65
CA ASP A 226 -20.89 -14.25 -21.81
C ASP A 226 -19.57 -14.57 -21.09
N LYS A 227 -18.59 -13.66 -21.10
CA LYS A 227 -17.27 -13.84 -20.48
C LYS A 227 -17.01 -12.77 -19.42
N PRO A 228 -16.46 -13.15 -18.26
CA PRO A 228 -16.10 -12.20 -17.19
C PRO A 228 -15.15 -11.08 -17.64
N CYS A 229 -14.31 -11.32 -18.65
CA CYS A 229 -13.37 -10.33 -19.17
C CYS A 229 -13.99 -9.27 -20.10
N CYS A 230 -15.26 -9.40 -20.51
CA CYS A 230 -15.89 -8.44 -21.42
C CYS A 230 -15.85 -7.01 -20.85
N ILE A 231 -16.11 -6.86 -19.55
CA ILE A 231 -16.03 -5.57 -18.87
C ILE A 231 -14.61 -4.99 -18.89
N THR A 232 -13.57 -5.77 -18.59
CA THR A 232 -12.19 -5.27 -18.55
C THR A 232 -11.70 -4.86 -19.93
N ASP A 233 -12.15 -5.57 -20.97
CA ASP A 233 -11.80 -5.30 -22.36
C ASP A 233 -12.50 -4.04 -22.89
N LEU A 234 -13.79 -3.83 -22.57
CA LEU A 234 -14.55 -2.66 -23.03
C LEU A 234 -14.28 -1.40 -22.20
N LYS A 235 -14.01 -1.53 -20.90
CA LYS A 235 -13.83 -0.39 -19.98
C LYS A 235 -12.75 0.58 -20.46
N ILE A 236 -11.66 0.08 -21.04
CA ILE A 236 -10.54 0.91 -21.53
C ILE A 236 -10.88 1.72 -22.78
N TYR A 237 -12.00 1.44 -23.46
CA TYR A 237 -12.42 2.13 -24.68
C TYR A 237 -13.67 2.98 -24.50
N LEU A 238 -14.29 3.01 -23.31
CA LEU A 238 -15.55 3.75 -23.08
C LEU A 238 -15.42 5.25 -23.38
N HIS A 239 -14.22 5.84 -23.33
CA HIS A 239 -13.97 7.24 -23.73
C HIS A 239 -14.19 7.51 -25.22
N LEU A 240 -14.31 6.47 -26.05
CA LEU A 240 -14.68 6.62 -27.46
C LEU A 240 -16.16 6.94 -27.65
N LEU A 241 -16.99 6.74 -26.62
CA LEU A 241 -18.39 7.13 -26.58
C LEU A 241 -18.53 8.55 -26.02
N SER A 242 -19.40 9.36 -26.62
CA SER A 242 -19.79 10.64 -26.04
C SER A 242 -20.81 10.41 -24.90
N PRO A 243 -20.89 11.31 -23.91
CA PRO A 243 -21.84 11.20 -22.79
C PRO A 243 -23.31 11.04 -23.25
N GLU A 244 -23.68 11.69 -24.35
CA GLU A 244 -25.02 11.60 -24.96
C GLU A 244 -25.38 10.18 -25.42
N HIS A 245 -24.38 9.38 -25.79
CA HIS A 245 -24.55 8.01 -26.26
C HIS A 245 -24.54 6.95 -25.16
N HIS A 246 -24.22 7.30 -23.89
CA HIS A 246 -24.10 6.32 -22.81
C HIS A 246 -25.40 5.54 -22.56
N VAL A 247 -26.53 6.26 -22.46
CA VAL A 247 -27.85 5.65 -22.23
C VAL A 247 -28.27 4.81 -23.45
N GLN A 248 -28.05 5.33 -24.66
CA GLN A 248 -28.35 4.59 -25.89
C GLN A 248 -27.56 3.28 -25.98
N PHE A 249 -26.26 3.32 -25.64
CA PHE A 249 -25.40 2.15 -25.65
C PHE A 249 -25.92 1.07 -24.69
N ILE A 250 -26.20 1.44 -23.43
CA ILE A 250 -26.73 0.50 -22.43
C ILE A 250 -28.08 -0.08 -22.83
N ASN A 251 -29.00 0.73 -23.38
CA ASN A 251 -30.29 0.23 -23.86
C ASN A 251 -30.12 -0.83 -24.96
N ARG A 252 -29.20 -0.60 -25.91
CA ARG A 252 -28.92 -1.59 -26.97
C ARG A 252 -28.26 -2.86 -26.46
N LEU A 253 -27.41 -2.76 -25.45
CA LEU A 253 -26.86 -3.94 -24.81
C LEU A 253 -27.94 -4.73 -24.06
N SER A 254 -28.86 -4.03 -23.38
CA SER A 254 -30.00 -4.63 -22.67
C SER A 254 -30.89 -5.45 -23.61
N GLU A 255 -31.21 -4.93 -24.81
CA GLU A 255 -31.95 -5.65 -25.85
C GLU A 255 -31.28 -6.97 -26.28
N ALA A 256 -29.94 -7.05 -26.17
CA ALA A 256 -29.16 -8.23 -26.53
C ALA A 256 -28.98 -9.23 -25.37
N VAL A 257 -29.45 -8.92 -24.17
CA VAL A 257 -29.41 -9.84 -23.02
C VAL A 257 -30.66 -10.71 -23.03
N PRO A 258 -30.54 -12.04 -23.16
CA PRO A 258 -31.68 -12.94 -23.12
C PRO A 258 -32.15 -13.11 -21.65
N LEU A 259 -33.13 -12.29 -21.25
CA LEU A 259 -33.84 -12.43 -19.98
C LEU A 259 -35.19 -13.12 -20.23
N GLY A 260 -35.68 -13.87 -19.24
CA GLY A 260 -37.01 -14.47 -19.25
C GLY A 260 -38.13 -13.44 -19.13
N GLU A 261 -39.37 -13.92 -19.03
CA GLU A 261 -40.53 -13.05 -18.77
C GLU A 261 -40.40 -12.34 -17.41
N GLN A 262 -40.97 -11.14 -17.30
CA GLN A 262 -41.00 -10.41 -16.04
C GLN A 262 -41.79 -11.21 -14.99
N GLY A 263 -41.14 -11.47 -13.86
CA GLY A 263 -41.76 -12.14 -12.73
C GLY A 263 -42.74 -11.23 -11.97
N GLU A 264 -43.41 -11.80 -10.96
CA GLU A 264 -44.37 -11.08 -10.11
C GLU A 264 -43.74 -9.87 -9.37
N GLU A 265 -42.43 -9.90 -9.12
CA GLU A 265 -41.66 -8.83 -8.48
C GLU A 265 -41.21 -7.72 -9.46
N GLY A 266 -41.58 -7.82 -10.73
CA GLY A 266 -41.28 -6.80 -11.75
C GLY A 266 -39.91 -6.93 -12.43
N PHE A 267 -39.07 -7.88 -12.00
CA PHE A 267 -37.76 -8.14 -12.61
C PHE A 267 -37.80 -9.30 -13.61
N ALA A 268 -37.01 -9.19 -14.67
CA ALA A 268 -36.76 -10.26 -15.63
C ALA A 268 -35.40 -10.91 -15.32
N PHE A 269 -35.35 -12.24 -15.28
CA PHE A 269 -34.15 -12.95 -14.82
C PHE A 269 -33.49 -13.79 -15.91
N PRO A 270 -32.17 -14.04 -15.83
CA PRO A 270 -31.46 -14.89 -16.79
C PRO A 270 -31.82 -16.38 -16.60
N ASP A 271 -31.90 -17.13 -17.70
CA ASP A 271 -32.20 -18.57 -17.69
C ASP A 271 -30.96 -19.46 -17.53
N ASP A 272 -29.78 -18.96 -17.88
CA ASP A 272 -28.51 -19.67 -17.77
C ASP A 272 -27.34 -18.76 -17.34
N THR A 273 -26.18 -19.37 -17.12
CA THR A 273 -24.97 -18.66 -16.67
C THR A 273 -24.41 -17.68 -17.70
N LYS A 274 -24.65 -17.91 -19.00
CA LYS A 274 -24.18 -17.01 -20.07
C LYS A 274 -25.03 -15.75 -20.13
N ALA A 275 -26.36 -15.91 -20.09
CA ALA A 275 -27.32 -14.82 -19.99
C ALA A 275 -27.05 -13.97 -18.74
N MET A 276 -26.81 -14.63 -17.61
CA MET A 276 -26.48 -13.95 -16.36
C MET A 276 -25.17 -13.17 -16.44
N GLN A 277 -24.12 -13.74 -17.03
CA GLN A 277 -22.84 -13.05 -17.21
C GLN A 277 -22.95 -11.83 -18.14
N ARG A 278 -23.81 -11.90 -19.17
CA ARG A 278 -24.12 -10.75 -20.04
C ARG A 278 -24.81 -9.65 -19.27
N HIS A 279 -25.86 -9.98 -18.51
CA HIS A 279 -26.57 -9.02 -17.67
C HIS A 279 -25.64 -8.39 -16.62
N LEU A 280 -24.77 -9.19 -15.99
CA LEU A 280 -23.81 -8.68 -15.02
C LEU A 280 -22.84 -7.69 -15.67
N CYS A 281 -22.34 -8.03 -16.86
CA CYS A 281 -21.47 -7.12 -17.63
C CYS A 281 -22.19 -5.82 -18.01
N LEU A 282 -23.48 -5.88 -18.36
CA LEU A 282 -24.33 -4.70 -18.60
C LEU A 282 -24.41 -3.80 -17.35
N CYS A 283 -24.68 -4.37 -16.17
CA CYS A 283 -24.71 -3.62 -14.91
C CYS A 283 -23.33 -2.97 -14.63
N GLN A 284 -22.24 -3.71 -14.83
CA GLN A 284 -20.88 -3.20 -14.61
C GLN A 284 -20.53 -2.05 -15.58
N LEU A 285 -20.91 -2.16 -16.86
CA LEU A 285 -20.74 -1.09 -17.85
C LEU A 285 -21.59 0.14 -17.50
N SER A 286 -22.82 -0.07 -17.04
CA SER A 286 -23.71 1.00 -16.57
C SER A 286 -23.09 1.78 -15.39
N ARG A 287 -22.45 1.07 -14.46
CA ARG A 287 -21.66 1.71 -13.38
C ARG A 287 -20.44 2.46 -13.93
N ALA A 288 -19.67 1.84 -14.83
CA ALA A 288 -18.45 2.42 -15.41
C ALA A 288 -18.70 3.67 -16.25
N LEU A 289 -19.90 3.81 -16.82
CA LEU A 289 -20.37 5.01 -17.54
C LEU A 289 -20.97 6.07 -16.62
N GLY A 290 -20.99 5.85 -15.31
CA GLY A 290 -21.50 6.78 -14.30
C GLY A 290 -23.02 6.77 -14.13
N LEU A 291 -23.76 5.89 -14.82
CA LEU A 291 -25.22 5.91 -14.81
C LEU A 291 -25.80 5.55 -13.42
N HIS A 292 -25.19 4.61 -12.70
CA HIS A 292 -25.61 4.27 -11.34
C HIS A 292 -25.33 5.39 -10.33
N HIS A 293 -24.25 6.17 -10.55
CA HIS A 293 -23.92 7.31 -9.69
C HIS A 293 -24.89 8.48 -9.90
N ALA A 294 -25.44 8.62 -11.10
CA ALA A 294 -26.41 9.65 -11.47
C ALA A 294 -27.84 9.38 -10.97
N LEU A 295 -28.13 8.17 -10.48
CA LEU A 295 -29.41 7.85 -9.85
C LEU A 295 -29.59 8.66 -8.55
N ASP A 296 -30.84 9.02 -8.25
CA ASP A 296 -31.22 9.57 -6.96
C ASP A 296 -31.29 8.46 -5.89
N VAL A 297 -31.64 8.84 -4.66
CA VAL A 297 -31.69 7.91 -3.53
C VAL A 297 -32.67 6.76 -3.78
N GLU A 298 -33.86 7.06 -4.31
CA GLU A 298 -34.88 6.05 -4.62
C GLU A 298 -34.41 5.12 -5.74
N GLY A 299 -33.82 5.66 -6.81
CA GLY A 299 -33.24 4.88 -7.89
C GLY A 299 -32.10 3.96 -7.44
N LYS A 300 -31.23 4.42 -6.54
CA LYS A 300 -30.16 3.60 -5.95
C LYS A 300 -30.73 2.47 -5.09
N LEU A 301 -31.75 2.73 -4.28
CA LEU A 301 -32.43 1.70 -3.49
C LEU A 301 -33.14 0.66 -4.37
N HIS A 302 -33.76 1.10 -5.48
CA HIS A 302 -34.35 0.19 -6.46
C HIS A 302 -33.28 -0.69 -7.12
N LEU A 303 -32.17 -0.09 -7.57
CA LEU A 303 -31.04 -0.81 -8.14
C LEU A 303 -30.46 -1.85 -7.17
N ILE A 304 -30.29 -1.50 -5.89
CA ILE A 304 -29.85 -2.45 -4.86
C ILE A 304 -30.82 -3.64 -4.77
N THR A 305 -32.13 -3.37 -4.75
CA THR A 305 -33.17 -4.40 -4.71
C THR A 305 -33.04 -5.34 -5.92
N GLU A 306 -32.88 -4.78 -7.12
CA GLU A 306 -32.69 -5.54 -8.35
C GLU A 306 -31.40 -6.38 -8.33
N LEU A 307 -30.27 -5.80 -7.94
CA LEU A 307 -28.98 -6.50 -7.85
C LEU A 307 -29.06 -7.66 -6.85
N LYS A 308 -29.70 -7.45 -5.70
CA LYS A 308 -29.95 -8.52 -4.72
C LYS A 308 -30.85 -9.61 -5.28
N ALA A 309 -31.94 -9.27 -5.96
CA ALA A 309 -32.81 -10.27 -6.58
C ALA A 309 -32.04 -11.14 -7.59
N HIS A 310 -31.20 -10.52 -8.43
CA HIS A 310 -30.34 -11.22 -9.38
C HIS A 310 -29.26 -12.07 -8.71
N TYR A 311 -28.68 -11.58 -7.61
CA TYR A 311 -27.74 -12.35 -6.79
C TYR A 311 -28.37 -13.67 -6.34
N HIS A 312 -29.53 -13.59 -5.67
CA HIS A 312 -30.26 -14.74 -5.13
C HIS A 312 -30.71 -15.71 -6.21
N HIS A 313 -31.29 -15.20 -7.31
CA HIS A 313 -31.68 -16.03 -8.44
C HIS A 313 -30.48 -16.77 -9.02
N GLY A 314 -29.34 -16.08 -9.16
CA GLY A 314 -28.13 -16.65 -9.73
C GLY A 314 -27.48 -17.77 -8.92
N LEU A 315 -27.73 -17.83 -7.59
CA LEU A 315 -27.25 -18.92 -6.73
C LEU A 315 -27.77 -20.29 -7.20
N LYS A 316 -28.91 -20.34 -7.89
CA LYS A 316 -29.45 -21.59 -8.43
C LYS A 316 -28.50 -22.28 -9.41
N PHE A 317 -27.66 -21.50 -10.10
CA PHE A 317 -26.70 -22.01 -11.08
C PHE A 317 -25.44 -22.59 -10.45
N GLY A 318 -25.09 -22.17 -9.23
CA GLY A 318 -23.88 -22.61 -8.53
C GLY A 318 -24.15 -23.52 -7.32
N LYS A 319 -25.32 -24.15 -7.23
CA LYS A 319 -25.68 -25.08 -6.13
C LYS A 319 -24.68 -26.21 -5.91
N ASN A 320 -24.01 -26.65 -6.97
CA ASN A 320 -23.02 -27.73 -6.94
C ASN A 320 -21.56 -27.22 -6.97
N ALA A 321 -21.35 -25.90 -6.89
CA ALA A 321 -20.01 -25.33 -6.87
C ALA A 321 -19.25 -25.78 -5.62
N LEU A 322 -17.95 -26.04 -5.76
CA LEU A 322 -17.10 -26.31 -4.62
C LEU A 322 -16.98 -25.05 -3.77
N LYS A 323 -16.74 -25.19 -2.45
CA LYS A 323 -16.52 -24.02 -1.57
C LYS A 323 -15.35 -23.13 -2.01
N THR A 324 -14.42 -23.68 -2.79
CA THR A 324 -13.26 -22.99 -3.37
C THR A 324 -13.56 -22.26 -4.68
N GLU A 325 -14.72 -22.53 -5.27
CA GLU A 325 -15.20 -21.88 -6.49
C GLU A 325 -16.12 -20.71 -6.11
N LEU A 326 -16.02 -19.61 -6.84
CA LEU A 326 -16.91 -18.47 -6.64
C LEU A 326 -18.28 -18.77 -7.21
N GLN A 327 -19.33 -18.23 -6.59
CA GLN A 327 -20.65 -18.28 -7.18
C GLN A 327 -20.67 -17.39 -8.42
N PHE A 328 -21.37 -17.83 -9.46
CA PHE A 328 -21.48 -17.09 -10.72
C PHE A 328 -22.12 -15.71 -10.55
N SER A 329 -22.93 -15.52 -9.50
CA SER A 329 -23.66 -14.27 -9.22
C SER A 329 -22.99 -13.36 -8.17
N ASP A 330 -21.82 -13.73 -7.62
CA ASP A 330 -21.17 -13.00 -6.52
C ASP A 330 -20.96 -11.50 -6.82
N MET A 331 -20.68 -11.15 -8.07
CA MET A 331 -20.44 -9.76 -8.44
C MET A 331 -21.70 -8.88 -8.35
N TYR A 332 -22.91 -9.44 -8.40
CA TYR A 332 -24.14 -8.68 -8.09
C TYR A 332 -24.16 -8.25 -6.62
N CYS A 333 -23.80 -9.15 -5.71
CA CYS A 333 -23.68 -8.84 -4.28
C CYS A 333 -22.61 -7.76 -4.05
N LEU A 334 -21.44 -7.87 -4.69
CA LEU A 334 -20.39 -6.84 -4.58
C LEU A 334 -20.87 -5.48 -5.10
N MET A 335 -21.59 -5.45 -6.23
CA MET A 335 -22.17 -4.22 -6.77
C MET A 335 -23.21 -3.62 -5.82
N ALA A 336 -24.09 -4.43 -5.23
CA ALA A 336 -25.08 -3.95 -4.26
C ALA A 336 -24.38 -3.31 -3.04
N ALA A 337 -23.32 -3.94 -2.52
CA ALA A 337 -22.50 -3.39 -1.45
C ALA A 337 -21.87 -2.04 -1.83
N HIS A 338 -21.34 -1.90 -3.05
CA HIS A 338 -20.82 -0.61 -3.51
C HIS A 338 -21.89 0.49 -3.55
N VAL A 339 -23.11 0.18 -4.03
CA VAL A 339 -24.20 1.17 -4.06
C VAL A 339 -24.67 1.53 -2.64
N TYR A 340 -24.70 0.58 -1.70
CA TYR A 340 -24.94 0.90 -0.28
C TYR A 340 -23.87 1.84 0.28
N ILE A 341 -22.59 1.61 -0.04
CA ILE A 341 -21.49 2.48 0.40
C ILE A 341 -21.60 3.86 -0.23
N ASP A 342 -21.97 3.97 -1.51
CA ASP A 342 -22.23 5.24 -2.18
C ASP A 342 -23.34 6.01 -1.44
N LEU A 343 -24.48 5.35 -1.14
CA LEU A 343 -25.58 5.94 -0.38
C LEU A 343 -25.15 6.37 1.03
N TRP A 344 -24.37 5.55 1.74
CA TRP A 344 -23.84 5.91 3.05
C TRP A 344 -22.98 7.17 2.99
N LYS A 345 -22.09 7.28 2.00
CA LYS A 345 -21.22 8.45 1.84
C LYS A 345 -21.96 9.71 1.39
N GLU A 346 -23.04 9.56 0.63
CA GLU A 346 -23.84 10.69 0.14
C GLU A 346 -24.88 11.20 1.15
N THR A 347 -25.45 10.30 1.96
CA THR A 347 -26.58 10.62 2.86
C THR A 347 -26.20 10.63 4.34
N GLU A 348 -25.04 10.06 4.71
CA GLU A 348 -24.62 9.81 6.09
C GLU A 348 -25.59 8.91 6.89
N ASP A 349 -26.49 8.16 6.22
CA ASP A 349 -27.36 7.18 6.89
C ASP A 349 -26.57 5.89 7.18
N GLU A 350 -26.20 5.71 8.45
CA GLU A 350 -25.52 4.53 8.97
C GLU A 350 -26.26 3.21 8.69
N ASN A 351 -27.59 3.24 8.48
CA ASN A 351 -28.28 2.01 8.09
C ASN A 351 -27.72 1.42 6.79
N MET A 352 -27.28 2.25 5.85
CA MET A 352 -26.75 1.78 4.56
C MET A 352 -25.47 0.95 4.72
N VAL A 353 -24.56 1.34 5.61
CA VAL A 353 -23.33 0.57 5.87
C VAL A 353 -23.62 -0.73 6.62
N TRP A 354 -24.62 -0.74 7.51
CA TRP A 354 -25.08 -1.98 8.16
C TRP A 354 -25.73 -2.97 7.19
N GLN A 355 -26.53 -2.49 6.24
CA GLN A 355 -27.06 -3.33 5.16
C GLN A 355 -25.94 -3.82 4.24
N SER A 356 -24.94 -2.97 3.94
CA SER A 356 -23.75 -3.38 3.18
C SER A 356 -22.99 -4.51 3.87
N LEU A 357 -22.81 -4.45 5.20
CA LEU A 357 -22.18 -5.55 5.95
C LEU A 357 -23.04 -6.81 5.91
N GLY A 358 -24.37 -6.68 6.04
CA GLY A 358 -25.32 -7.79 5.96
C GLY A 358 -25.20 -8.57 4.66
N VAL A 359 -25.30 -7.87 3.52
CA VAL A 359 -25.23 -8.50 2.19
C VAL A 359 -23.85 -9.13 1.92
N LEU A 360 -22.76 -8.53 2.42
CA LEU A 360 -21.42 -9.09 2.27
C LEU A 360 -21.19 -10.33 3.15
N HIS A 361 -21.75 -10.39 4.37
CA HIS A 361 -21.68 -11.59 5.21
C HIS A 361 -22.53 -12.73 4.66
N GLU A 362 -23.72 -12.41 4.15
CA GLU A 362 -24.54 -13.37 3.39
C GLU A 362 -23.74 -13.93 2.21
N GLY A 363 -23.19 -13.04 1.38
CA GLY A 363 -22.33 -13.37 0.25
C GLY A 363 -21.16 -14.28 0.63
N LEU A 364 -20.45 -13.95 1.71
CA LEU A 364 -19.31 -14.72 2.19
C LEU A 364 -19.73 -16.08 2.76
N SER A 365 -20.91 -16.19 3.37
CA SER A 365 -21.44 -17.46 3.88
C SER A 365 -21.72 -18.47 2.75
N LEU A 366 -22.11 -17.96 1.57
CA LEU A 366 -22.43 -18.74 0.38
C LEU A 366 -21.23 -18.94 -0.56
N SER A 367 -20.26 -18.02 -0.52
CA SER A 367 -19.02 -18.03 -1.31
C SER A 367 -17.79 -17.72 -0.42
N PRO A 368 -17.37 -18.68 0.44
CA PRO A 368 -16.37 -18.44 1.48
C PRO A 368 -14.95 -18.17 0.96
N SER A 369 -14.67 -18.50 -0.31
CA SER A 369 -13.39 -18.24 -0.97
C SER A 369 -13.34 -16.89 -1.69
N ASN A 370 -14.40 -16.09 -1.67
CA ASN A 370 -14.42 -14.80 -2.35
C ASN A 370 -13.54 -13.76 -1.63
N ALA A 371 -12.38 -13.45 -2.22
CA ALA A 371 -11.44 -12.50 -1.67
C ALA A 371 -11.99 -11.06 -1.65
N GLN A 372 -12.81 -10.67 -2.63
CA GLN A 372 -13.35 -9.31 -2.73
C GLN A 372 -14.36 -9.02 -1.61
N PHE A 373 -15.19 -10.00 -1.22
CA PHE A 373 -16.04 -9.87 -0.03
C PHE A 373 -15.23 -9.69 1.24
N LYS A 374 -14.19 -10.51 1.44
CA LYS A 374 -13.31 -10.41 2.62
C LYS A 374 -12.59 -9.06 2.69
N LEU A 375 -12.04 -8.60 1.56
CA LEU A 375 -11.35 -7.31 1.47
C LEU A 375 -12.31 -6.15 1.75
N LEU A 376 -13.51 -6.14 1.16
CA LEU A 376 -14.46 -5.07 1.37
C LEU A 376 -15.03 -5.07 2.79
N LEU A 377 -15.35 -6.25 3.37
CA LEU A 377 -15.72 -6.37 4.77
C LEU A 377 -14.64 -5.82 5.70
N LEU A 378 -13.37 -6.16 5.44
CA LEU A 378 -12.23 -5.64 6.19
C LEU A 378 -12.22 -4.12 6.16
N LEU A 379 -12.29 -3.53 4.97
CA LEU A 379 -12.24 -2.08 4.79
C LEU A 379 -13.42 -1.37 5.49
N VAL A 380 -14.64 -1.88 5.34
CA VAL A 380 -15.84 -1.33 6.00
C VAL A 380 -15.72 -1.44 7.52
N TYR A 381 -15.25 -2.57 8.05
CA TYR A 381 -15.03 -2.72 9.50
C TYR A 381 -14.00 -1.73 10.04
N CYS A 382 -12.87 -1.56 9.35
CA CYS A 382 -11.87 -0.56 9.70
C CYS A 382 -12.45 0.87 9.72
N HIS A 383 -13.29 1.22 8.73
CA HIS A 383 -13.97 2.51 8.69
C HIS A 383 -14.98 2.70 9.82
N LEU A 384 -15.60 1.62 10.31
CA LEU A 384 -16.50 1.66 11.46
C LEU A 384 -15.78 1.61 12.81
N GLY A 385 -14.44 1.51 12.84
CA GLY A 385 -13.64 1.42 14.06
C GLY A 385 -13.54 0.03 14.68
N ALA A 386 -13.98 -1.02 13.97
CA ALA A 386 -13.91 -2.41 14.42
C ALA A 386 -12.76 -3.16 13.73
N PHE A 387 -11.89 -3.79 14.51
CA PHE A 387 -10.70 -4.47 14.01
C PHE A 387 -10.58 -5.95 14.43
N GLU A 388 -11.29 -6.38 15.47
CA GLU A 388 -11.31 -7.81 15.83
C GLU A 388 -11.80 -8.71 14.65
N PRO A 389 -12.89 -8.38 13.93
CA PRO A 389 -13.33 -9.19 12.77
C PRO A 389 -12.34 -9.16 11.59
N VAL A 390 -11.53 -8.10 11.51
CA VAL A 390 -10.55 -7.90 10.43
C VAL A 390 -9.45 -8.95 10.49
N VAL A 391 -9.01 -9.31 11.71
CA VAL A 391 -7.98 -10.34 11.92
C VAL A 391 -8.40 -11.68 11.34
N ASP A 392 -9.64 -12.10 11.61
CA ASP A 392 -10.20 -13.36 11.10
C ASP A 392 -10.36 -13.33 9.57
N LEU A 393 -10.89 -12.22 9.04
CA LEU A 393 -11.06 -12.04 7.59
C LEU A 393 -9.72 -12.10 6.86
N TYR A 394 -8.71 -11.38 7.35
CA TYR A 394 -7.37 -11.36 6.76
C TYR A 394 -6.68 -12.73 6.88
N SER A 395 -6.81 -13.39 8.03
CA SER A 395 -6.28 -14.76 8.19
C SER A 395 -6.92 -15.72 7.21
N SER A 396 -8.22 -15.57 6.92
CA SER A 396 -8.94 -16.38 5.93
C SER A 396 -8.60 -16.06 4.47
N LEU A 397 -7.94 -14.92 4.19
CA LEU A 397 -7.36 -14.63 2.87
C LEU A 397 -6.10 -15.45 2.61
N ASP A 398 -5.48 -15.99 3.67
CA ASP A 398 -4.23 -16.77 3.60
C ASP A 398 -3.10 -16.00 2.89
N ALA A 399 -2.96 -14.70 3.22
CA ALA A 399 -1.95 -13.81 2.65
C ALA A 399 -0.53 -14.29 3.01
N LYS A 400 0.31 -14.51 1.99
CA LYS A 400 1.66 -15.08 2.11
C LYS A 400 2.72 -14.28 1.37
N HIS A 401 3.96 -14.37 1.87
CA HIS A 401 5.16 -13.85 1.20
C HIS A 401 4.99 -12.38 0.77
N VAL A 402 5.12 -12.08 -0.52
CA VAL A 402 5.02 -10.72 -1.08
C VAL A 402 3.68 -10.04 -0.79
N GLN A 403 2.64 -10.80 -0.44
CA GLN A 403 1.35 -10.23 -0.01
C GLN A 403 1.48 -9.44 1.30
N HIS A 404 2.43 -9.77 2.18
CA HIS A 404 2.69 -8.95 3.36
C HIS A 404 3.21 -7.55 3.02
N ASP A 405 3.89 -7.36 1.88
CA ASP A 405 4.32 -6.02 1.41
C ASP A 405 3.22 -5.28 0.66
N THR A 406 2.43 -6.00 -0.12
CA THR A 406 1.43 -5.40 -1.04
C THR A 406 0.07 -5.15 -0.38
N ILE A 407 -0.39 -6.03 0.52
CA ILE A 407 -1.71 -5.89 1.19
C ILE A 407 -1.63 -5.91 2.72
N GLY A 408 -0.46 -6.16 3.32
CA GLY A 408 -0.26 -6.13 4.79
C GLY A 408 -0.51 -4.78 5.44
N PHE A 409 -0.47 -3.70 4.65
CA PHE A 409 -0.86 -2.36 5.09
C PHE A 409 -2.32 -2.30 5.58
N LEU A 410 -3.21 -3.16 5.07
CA LEU A 410 -4.62 -3.23 5.49
C LEU A 410 -4.80 -3.64 6.95
N LEU A 411 -3.81 -4.31 7.56
CA LEU A 411 -3.81 -4.61 8.99
C LEU A 411 -3.08 -3.54 9.78
N THR A 412 -1.82 -3.33 9.42
CA THR A 412 -0.86 -2.51 10.17
C THR A 412 -1.25 -1.03 10.23
N ARG A 413 -2.00 -0.54 9.24
CA ARG A 413 -2.55 0.82 9.25
C ARG A 413 -3.56 1.02 10.37
N TYR A 414 -4.36 0.01 10.70
CA TYR A 414 -5.55 0.16 11.54
C TYR A 414 -5.41 -0.45 12.93
N ALA A 415 -4.70 -1.57 13.06
CA ALA A 415 -4.67 -2.39 14.29
C ALA A 415 -4.34 -1.57 15.55
N GLU A 416 -3.24 -0.83 15.50
CA GLU A 416 -2.77 0.00 16.62
C GLU A 416 -3.65 1.23 16.81
N SER A 417 -4.03 1.91 15.73
CA SER A 417 -4.90 3.09 15.77
C SER A 417 -6.29 2.85 16.35
N LEU A 418 -6.75 1.59 16.33
CA LEU A 418 -8.03 1.16 16.89
C LEU A 418 -7.87 0.43 18.23
N GLY A 419 -6.69 0.51 18.87
CA GLY A 419 -6.46 -0.01 20.22
C GLY A 419 -6.35 -1.53 20.33
N GLN A 420 -6.14 -2.26 19.23
CA GLN A 420 -5.96 -3.70 19.20
C GLN A 420 -4.46 -4.04 19.21
N PHE A 421 -3.78 -3.78 20.31
CA PHE A 421 -2.33 -3.86 20.44
C PHE A 421 -1.78 -5.28 20.24
N ALA A 422 -2.51 -6.30 20.68
CA ALA A 422 -2.13 -7.70 20.43
C ALA A 422 -2.13 -8.03 18.93
N ALA A 423 -3.19 -7.64 18.23
CA ALA A 423 -3.33 -7.85 16.79
C ALA A 423 -2.32 -7.01 15.98
N ALA A 424 -2.05 -5.78 16.42
CA ALA A 424 -1.03 -4.92 15.83
C ALA A 424 0.36 -5.57 15.93
N SER A 425 0.69 -6.08 17.12
CA SER A 425 1.96 -6.77 17.36
C SER A 425 2.13 -8.00 16.46
N GLN A 426 1.08 -8.81 16.34
CA GLN A 426 1.09 -9.98 15.48
C GLN A 426 1.23 -9.61 14.00
N SER A 427 0.52 -8.57 13.55
CA SER A 427 0.56 -8.08 12.17
C SER A 427 1.94 -7.55 11.79
N CYS A 428 2.59 -6.80 12.68
CA CYS A 428 3.97 -6.36 12.50
C CYS A 428 4.92 -7.55 12.41
N ASN A 429 4.79 -8.52 13.32
CA ASN A 429 5.65 -9.70 13.34
C ASN A 429 5.55 -10.56 12.07
N PHE A 430 4.35 -10.74 11.52
CA PHE A 430 4.20 -11.46 10.25
C PHE A 430 4.93 -10.76 9.11
N SER A 431 4.79 -9.44 9.00
CA SER A 431 5.43 -8.65 7.95
C SER A 431 6.96 -8.61 8.12
N LEU A 432 7.48 -8.40 9.34
CA LEU A 432 8.93 -8.43 9.60
C LEU A 432 9.56 -9.79 9.30
N ARG A 433 8.90 -10.89 9.66
CA ARG A 433 9.39 -12.25 9.32
C ARG A 433 9.55 -12.39 7.82
N PHE A 434 8.58 -11.93 7.02
CA PHE A 434 8.69 -11.95 5.56
C PHE A 434 9.91 -11.14 5.07
N PHE A 435 10.06 -9.89 5.50
CA PHE A 435 11.17 -9.05 5.03
C PHE A 435 12.55 -9.62 5.41
N HIS A 436 12.72 -10.09 6.64
CA HIS A 436 13.98 -10.70 7.09
C HIS A 436 14.27 -12.05 6.40
N SER A 437 13.27 -12.91 6.23
CA SER A 437 13.44 -14.15 5.45
C SER A 437 13.81 -13.84 4.01
N ASN A 438 13.13 -12.88 3.37
CA ASN A 438 13.39 -12.49 1.99
C ASN A 438 14.84 -12.00 1.76
N GLN A 439 15.40 -11.25 2.72
CA GLN A 439 16.82 -10.81 2.66
C GLN A 439 17.79 -12.01 2.57
N LYS A 440 17.51 -13.07 3.32
CA LYS A 440 18.31 -14.30 3.33
C LYS A 440 18.05 -15.13 2.06
N ASP A 441 16.79 -15.42 1.77
CA ASP A 441 16.38 -16.35 0.72
C ASP A 441 16.76 -15.82 -0.67
N THR A 442 16.56 -14.52 -0.93
CA THR A 442 16.92 -13.93 -2.24
C THR A 442 18.42 -14.05 -2.51
N SER A 443 19.26 -13.95 -1.47
CA SER A 443 20.71 -14.13 -1.60
C SER A 443 21.07 -15.56 -2.04
N GLU A 444 20.34 -16.57 -1.56
CA GLU A 444 20.52 -17.96 -2.00
C GLU A 444 20.05 -18.17 -3.45
N TYR A 445 18.90 -17.60 -3.83
CA TYR A 445 18.39 -17.71 -5.20
C TYR A 445 19.30 -17.03 -6.23
N ILE A 446 19.98 -15.94 -5.87
CA ILE A 446 21.03 -15.35 -6.71
C ILE A 446 22.18 -16.34 -6.94
N ILE A 447 22.63 -17.06 -5.89
CA ILE A 447 23.67 -18.09 -6.03
C ILE A 447 23.19 -19.24 -6.92
N GLN A 448 21.93 -19.66 -6.78
CA GLN A 448 21.34 -20.71 -7.61
C GLN A 448 21.23 -20.29 -9.08
N ALA A 449 20.92 -19.02 -9.37
CA ALA A 449 20.86 -18.50 -10.74
C ALA A 449 22.19 -18.65 -11.48
N TYR A 450 23.34 -18.46 -10.82
CA TYR A 450 24.65 -18.78 -11.41
C TYR A 450 24.77 -20.27 -11.76
N LYS A 451 24.32 -21.17 -10.88
CA LYS A 451 24.41 -22.63 -11.08
C LYS A 451 23.55 -23.12 -12.26
N TYR A 452 22.36 -22.55 -12.41
CA TYR A 452 21.43 -22.91 -13.48
C TYR A 452 21.63 -22.13 -14.78
N GLY A 453 22.55 -21.16 -14.81
CA GLY A 453 22.81 -20.33 -15.99
C GLY A 453 21.72 -19.28 -16.26
N ALA A 454 20.88 -18.94 -15.27
CA ALA A 454 19.83 -17.93 -15.38
C ALA A 454 20.41 -16.50 -15.21
N PHE A 455 21.38 -16.13 -16.06
CA PHE A 455 22.13 -14.90 -15.90
C PHE A 455 21.28 -13.63 -16.04
N GLU A 456 20.30 -13.61 -16.94
CA GLU A 456 19.37 -12.49 -17.13
C GLU A 456 18.50 -12.23 -15.89
N LYS A 457 18.27 -13.25 -15.05
CA LYS A 457 17.47 -13.14 -13.82
C LYS A 457 18.23 -12.60 -12.62
N ILE A 458 19.56 -12.62 -12.64
CA ILE A 458 20.36 -12.12 -11.52
C ILE A 458 20.13 -10.61 -11.29
N PRO A 459 20.19 -9.72 -12.30
CA PRO A 459 19.84 -8.32 -12.13
C PRO A 459 18.40 -8.11 -11.64
N GLU A 460 17.43 -8.90 -12.14
CA GLU A 460 16.03 -8.85 -11.69
C GLU A 460 15.90 -9.21 -10.21
N PHE A 461 16.56 -10.27 -9.74
CA PHE A 461 16.57 -10.66 -8.32
C PHE A 461 17.19 -9.60 -7.42
N ILE A 462 18.26 -8.96 -7.87
CA ILE A 462 18.87 -7.84 -7.13
C ILE A 462 17.93 -6.64 -7.09
N ALA A 463 17.27 -6.30 -8.21
CA ALA A 463 16.30 -5.22 -8.25
C ALA A 463 15.11 -5.49 -7.32
N LEU A 464 14.58 -6.73 -7.31
CA LEU A 464 13.51 -7.14 -6.40
C LEU A 464 13.96 -7.08 -4.94
N ARG A 465 15.16 -7.60 -4.61
CA ARG A 465 15.74 -7.50 -3.27
C ARG A 465 15.84 -6.05 -2.81
N ASN A 466 16.36 -5.17 -3.66
CA ASN A 466 16.51 -3.75 -3.34
C ASN A 466 15.15 -3.08 -3.15
N ARG A 467 14.18 -3.35 -4.04
CA ARG A 467 12.81 -2.84 -3.94
C ARG A 467 12.12 -3.25 -2.64
N LEU A 468 12.32 -4.49 -2.18
CA LEU A 468 11.75 -4.98 -0.92
C LEU A 468 12.49 -4.39 0.31
N ASN A 469 13.82 -4.27 0.26
CA ASN A 469 14.59 -3.63 1.33
C ASN A 469 14.33 -2.13 1.46
N GLN A 470 13.92 -1.50 0.36
CA GLN A 470 13.54 -0.08 0.29
C GLN A 470 12.02 0.11 0.44
N SER A 471 11.26 -0.91 0.85
CA SER A 471 9.81 -0.80 0.97
C SER A 471 9.42 0.22 2.05
N LEU A 472 8.48 1.12 1.70
CA LEU A 472 7.78 1.98 2.65
C LEU A 472 7.15 1.16 3.77
N HIS A 473 6.48 0.07 3.41
CA HIS A 473 5.77 -0.76 4.37
C HIS A 473 6.74 -1.45 5.34
N PHE A 474 7.93 -1.85 4.88
CA PHE A 474 8.96 -2.39 5.76
C PHE A 474 9.42 -1.37 6.81
N ALA A 475 9.69 -0.14 6.37
CA ALA A 475 10.10 0.93 7.28
C ALA A 475 9.00 1.25 8.30
N GLN A 476 7.74 1.35 7.87
CA GLN A 476 6.57 1.55 8.74
C GLN A 476 6.45 0.46 9.79
N VAL A 477 6.47 -0.81 9.38
CA VAL A 477 6.31 -1.94 10.30
C VAL A 477 7.44 -2.00 11.31
N ARG A 478 8.69 -1.74 10.90
CA ARG A 478 9.84 -1.72 11.81
C ARG A 478 9.66 -0.63 12.87
N THR A 479 9.35 0.59 12.46
CA THR A 479 9.14 1.73 13.37
C THR A 479 7.96 1.49 14.32
N GLU A 480 6.81 1.05 13.80
CA GLU A 480 5.63 0.81 14.63
C GLU A 480 5.80 -0.40 15.56
N ARG A 481 6.53 -1.45 15.14
CA ARG A 481 6.86 -2.57 16.04
C ARG A 481 7.65 -2.08 17.25
N MET A 482 8.70 -1.30 17.00
CA MET A 482 9.56 -0.77 18.05
C MET A 482 8.80 0.20 18.98
N LEU A 483 7.95 1.07 18.44
CA LEU A 483 7.09 1.94 19.24
C LEU A 483 6.08 1.16 20.07
N LEU A 484 5.44 0.13 19.50
CA LEU A 484 4.55 -0.77 20.23
C LEU A 484 5.27 -1.49 21.38
N ASP A 485 6.48 -2.02 21.16
CA ASP A 485 7.28 -2.66 22.22
C ASP A 485 7.58 -1.67 23.35
N LEU A 486 7.93 -0.43 23.03
CA LEU A 486 8.10 0.62 24.04
C LEU A 486 6.79 0.89 24.78
N PHE A 487 5.69 1.18 24.07
CA PHE A 487 4.41 1.52 24.70
C PHE A 487 3.86 0.39 25.57
N LEU A 488 4.08 -0.87 25.23
CA LEU A 488 3.53 -2.01 25.96
C LEU A 488 4.43 -2.51 27.10
N GLU A 489 5.76 -2.36 26.99
CA GLU A 489 6.71 -3.03 27.88
C GLU A 489 7.66 -2.09 28.63
N ALA A 490 8.10 -0.98 28.03
CA ALA A 490 9.11 -0.11 28.63
C ALA A 490 8.57 0.60 29.89
N ASP A 491 9.34 0.65 30.96
CA ASP A 491 9.00 1.03 32.34
C ASP A 491 7.84 0.24 32.99
N ILE A 492 7.36 -0.84 32.36
CA ILE A 492 6.41 -1.82 32.93
C ILE A 492 7.13 -3.13 33.28
N VAL A 493 7.86 -3.69 32.31
CA VAL A 493 8.60 -4.95 32.43
C VAL A 493 10.09 -4.68 32.57
N LEU A 494 10.64 -3.89 31.64
CA LEU A 494 12.04 -3.46 31.61
C LEU A 494 12.09 -1.95 31.73
N SER A 495 13.20 -1.36 32.18
CA SER A 495 13.36 0.09 32.09
C SER A 495 13.44 0.54 30.63
N LEU A 496 13.10 1.81 30.35
CA LEU A 496 13.23 2.38 29.00
C LEU A 496 14.64 2.17 28.39
N ASP A 497 15.69 2.31 29.20
CA ASP A 497 17.08 2.09 28.78
C ASP A 497 17.36 0.65 28.35
N GLU A 498 16.88 -0.33 29.13
CA GLU A 498 17.02 -1.75 28.80
C GLU A 498 16.23 -2.11 27.54
N SER A 499 15.02 -1.57 27.36
CA SER A 499 14.21 -1.78 26.16
C SER A 499 14.88 -1.21 24.91
N VAL A 500 15.40 0.02 24.97
CA VAL A 500 16.13 0.66 23.87
C VAL A 500 17.38 -0.15 23.49
N LYS A 501 18.14 -0.61 24.49
CA LYS A 501 19.32 -1.47 24.28
C LYS A 501 18.95 -2.82 23.67
N ALA A 502 17.87 -3.45 24.11
CA ALA A 502 17.41 -4.74 23.58
C ALA A 502 17.04 -4.66 22.10
N MET A 503 16.52 -3.50 21.65
CA MET A 503 16.17 -3.26 20.25
C MET A 503 17.34 -2.77 19.39
N SER A 504 18.53 -2.53 19.98
CA SER A 504 19.68 -1.92 19.31
C SER A 504 19.34 -0.57 18.65
N LEU A 505 18.50 0.24 19.31
CA LEU A 505 18.12 1.55 18.83
C LEU A 505 19.20 2.59 19.11
N SER A 506 19.61 3.32 18.08
CA SER A 506 20.56 4.44 18.18
C SER A 506 19.87 5.76 17.82
N PRO A 507 20.09 6.85 18.57
CA PRO A 507 19.60 8.17 18.20
C PRO A 507 20.26 8.71 16.91
N GLU A 508 21.51 8.33 16.65
CA GLU A 508 22.33 8.86 15.55
C GLU A 508 22.04 8.13 14.23
N GLU A 509 21.86 6.81 14.29
CA GLU A 509 21.72 5.97 13.11
C GLU A 509 20.26 5.97 12.61
N ASP A 510 20.09 6.28 11.33
CA ASP A 510 18.81 6.16 10.62
C ASP A 510 18.98 5.16 9.49
N ASP A 511 18.34 4.00 9.64
CA ASP A 511 18.37 2.91 8.67
C ASP A 511 17.15 2.93 7.73
N ILE A 512 16.41 4.05 7.66
CA ILE A 512 15.33 4.26 6.69
C ILE A 512 15.92 4.88 5.40
N PRO A 513 15.71 4.26 4.23
CA PRO A 513 16.23 4.77 2.95
C PRO A 513 15.35 5.88 2.38
N TRP A 514 15.29 7.03 3.05
CA TRP A 514 14.37 8.15 2.74
C TRP A 514 14.32 8.55 1.26
N ASP A 515 15.48 8.59 0.57
CA ASP A 515 15.57 9.05 -0.81
C ASP A 515 15.23 7.98 -1.86
N THR A 516 15.25 6.70 -1.48
CA THR A 516 15.07 5.57 -2.41
C THR A 516 13.89 4.68 -2.06
N MET A 517 13.08 5.10 -1.08
CA MET A 517 11.91 4.36 -0.61
C MET A 517 10.93 4.04 -1.75
N ARG A 518 10.27 2.89 -1.65
CA ARG A 518 9.36 2.36 -2.66
C ARG A 518 8.01 2.05 -2.02
N ASP A 519 6.96 2.64 -2.56
CA ASP A 519 5.59 2.25 -2.23
C ASP A 519 5.20 1.03 -3.05
N ASN A 520 5.14 -0.12 -2.40
CA ASN A 520 4.78 -1.39 -3.02
C ASN A 520 3.34 -1.81 -2.72
N ARG A 521 2.55 -0.96 -2.04
CA ARG A 521 1.16 -1.27 -1.69
C ARG A 521 0.33 -1.46 -2.96
N ASP A 522 -0.49 -2.51 -2.98
CA ASP A 522 -1.47 -2.73 -4.04
C ASP A 522 -2.73 -1.91 -3.76
N LEU A 523 -2.72 -0.67 -4.25
CA LEU A 523 -3.85 0.25 -4.16
C LEU A 523 -4.95 -0.04 -5.21
N THR A 524 -4.87 -1.20 -5.89
CA THR A 524 -5.79 -1.65 -6.94
C THR A 524 -6.35 -3.05 -6.69
N VAL A 525 -6.11 -3.61 -5.50
CA VAL A 525 -6.58 -4.96 -5.12
C VAL A 525 -8.11 -5.05 -5.04
N PHE A 526 -8.78 -3.93 -4.74
CA PHE A 526 -10.23 -3.82 -4.72
C PHE A 526 -10.79 -3.71 -6.14
N THR A 527 -11.74 -4.57 -6.48
CA THR A 527 -12.46 -4.48 -7.75
C THR A 527 -13.31 -3.21 -7.76
N SER A 528 -13.11 -2.33 -8.73
CA SER A 528 -13.95 -1.15 -8.93
C SER A 528 -14.42 -1.02 -10.38
N TRP A 529 -15.71 -0.73 -10.53
CA TRP A 529 -16.36 -0.36 -11.78
C TRP A 529 -16.82 1.09 -11.78
N ASP A 530 -16.24 1.95 -10.93
CA ASP A 530 -16.55 3.38 -10.94
C ASP A 530 -16.11 4.06 -12.25
N PRO A 531 -16.70 5.20 -12.61
CA PRO A 531 -16.28 5.97 -13.78
C PRO A 531 -14.87 6.58 -13.57
N LYS A 532 -14.22 6.96 -14.68
CA LYS A 532 -12.81 7.40 -14.71
C LYS A 532 -12.50 8.57 -13.76
N ASP A 533 -13.46 9.47 -13.54
CA ASP A 533 -13.36 10.62 -12.64
C ASP A 533 -13.37 10.25 -11.14
N ARG A 534 -13.85 9.05 -10.80
CA ARG A 534 -13.90 8.52 -9.42
C ARG A 534 -12.81 7.48 -9.14
N MET A 535 -12.01 7.12 -10.14
CA MET A 535 -10.93 6.16 -10.01
C MET A 535 -9.72 6.73 -9.27
N LEU A 536 -8.89 5.84 -8.75
CA LEU A 536 -7.60 6.21 -8.19
C LEU A 536 -6.69 6.81 -9.27
N THR A 537 -6.23 8.05 -9.05
CA THR A 537 -5.34 8.78 -9.97
C THR A 537 -3.88 8.69 -9.52
N ASP A 538 -2.94 9.00 -10.41
CA ASP A 538 -1.52 9.08 -10.06
C ASP A 538 -1.23 10.18 -9.03
N GLU A 539 -2.03 11.26 -9.06
CA GLU A 539 -1.96 12.32 -8.05
C GLU A 539 -2.36 11.79 -6.66
N HIS A 540 -3.44 11.01 -6.56
CA HIS A 540 -3.79 10.35 -5.29
C HIS A 540 -2.67 9.44 -4.78
N ARG A 541 -2.02 8.66 -5.66
CA ARG A 541 -0.89 7.80 -5.27
C ARG A 541 0.29 8.62 -4.76
N ARG A 542 0.66 9.68 -5.48
CA ARG A 542 1.75 10.59 -5.11
C ARG A 542 1.50 11.24 -3.75
N ARG A 543 0.28 11.72 -3.53
CA ARG A 543 -0.13 12.38 -2.28
C ARG A 543 -0.21 11.40 -1.11
N SER A 544 -0.70 10.19 -1.33
CA SER A 544 -0.68 9.13 -0.32
C SER A 544 0.76 8.82 0.10
N LEU A 545 1.69 8.66 -0.84
CA LEU A 545 3.10 8.43 -0.51
C LEU A 545 3.73 9.60 0.26
N GLU A 546 3.42 10.83 -0.13
CA GLU A 546 3.89 12.04 0.56
C GLU A 546 3.41 12.06 2.02
N GLU A 547 2.12 11.80 2.23
CA GLU A 547 1.49 11.75 3.56
C GLU A 547 2.08 10.63 4.44
N GLU A 548 2.21 9.42 3.90
CA GLU A 548 2.81 8.26 4.58
C GLU A 548 4.28 8.51 4.95
N SER A 549 5.03 9.18 4.07
CA SER A 549 6.44 9.50 4.32
C SER A 549 6.60 10.50 5.46
N VAL A 550 5.74 11.52 5.51
CA VAL A 550 5.75 12.52 6.60
C VAL A 550 5.31 11.90 7.92
N TRP A 551 4.25 11.07 7.91
CA TRP A 551 3.83 10.33 9.10
C TRP A 551 4.93 9.41 9.60
N LEU A 552 5.53 8.59 8.74
CA LEU A 552 6.65 7.72 9.09
C LEU A 552 7.84 8.51 9.67
N ARG A 553 8.14 9.70 9.12
CA ARG A 553 9.22 10.56 9.63
C ARG A 553 8.93 11.06 11.04
N LEU A 554 7.69 11.49 11.33
CA LEU A 554 7.31 11.87 12.69
C LEU A 554 7.48 10.71 13.68
N ARG A 555 7.05 9.50 13.28
CA ARG A 555 7.14 8.29 14.11
C ARG A 555 8.59 7.86 14.34
N SER A 556 9.42 7.86 13.29
CA SER A 556 10.85 7.56 13.38
C SER A 556 11.62 8.56 14.24
N LEU A 557 11.37 9.87 14.06
CA LEU A 557 11.98 10.91 14.89
C LEU A 557 11.56 10.78 16.36
N THR A 558 10.29 10.46 16.63
CA THR A 558 9.81 10.19 17.99
C THR A 558 10.56 9.02 18.61
N LEU A 559 10.71 7.91 17.89
CA LEU A 559 11.45 6.73 18.34
C LEU A 559 12.92 7.05 18.64
N ARG A 560 13.61 7.79 17.77
CA ARG A 560 15.01 8.19 17.95
C ARG A 560 15.20 9.19 19.10
N LEU A 561 14.24 10.09 19.32
CA LEU A 561 14.24 10.99 20.48
C LEU A 561 14.03 10.23 21.79
N LEU A 562 13.20 9.19 21.81
CA LEU A 562 13.06 8.29 22.97
C LEU A 562 14.35 7.50 23.25
N ALA A 563 15.05 7.05 22.20
CA ALA A 563 16.38 6.45 22.35
C ALA A 563 17.39 7.46 22.94
N SER A 564 17.35 8.73 22.49
CA SER A 564 18.20 9.78 23.04
C SER A 564 17.92 10.03 24.53
N LEU A 565 16.64 10.03 24.92
CA LEU A 565 16.23 10.16 26.32
C LEU A 565 16.78 9.04 27.21
N ALA A 566 16.81 7.80 26.71
CA ALA A 566 17.39 6.66 27.41
C ALA A 566 18.90 6.84 27.63
N ASP A 567 19.64 7.24 26.58
CA ASP A 567 21.09 7.43 26.62
C ASP A 567 21.56 8.53 27.58
N LEU A 568 20.71 9.54 27.81
CA LEU A 568 20.95 10.65 28.73
C LEU A 568 20.78 10.24 30.21
N GLY A 569 20.18 9.08 30.49
CA GLY A 569 20.05 8.56 31.86
C GLY A 569 21.37 8.07 32.48
N HIS A 570 22.46 8.02 31.71
CA HIS A 570 23.78 7.65 32.20
C HIS A 570 24.49 8.85 32.86
N THR A 571 24.60 8.84 34.19
CA THR A 571 25.59 9.66 34.90
C THR A 571 26.97 9.45 34.27
N PRO A 572 27.73 10.50 33.91
CA PRO A 572 29.13 10.32 33.57
C PRO A 572 29.80 9.69 34.79
N SER A 573 30.33 8.48 34.62
CA SER A 573 31.29 7.93 35.57
C SER A 573 32.34 9.01 35.80
N GLN A 574 32.61 9.37 37.05
CA GLN A 574 33.76 10.21 37.40
C GLN A 574 35.04 9.55 36.83
N GLN A 575 35.41 9.91 35.60
CA GLN A 575 36.72 9.60 35.06
C GLN A 575 37.67 10.61 35.69
N ASN A 576 38.24 10.22 36.83
CA ASN A 576 39.54 10.74 37.22
C ASN A 576 40.57 10.19 36.22
N SER A 577 40.75 10.85 35.09
CA SER A 577 41.99 10.83 34.31
C SER A 577 41.89 11.80 33.14
N GLU A 578 42.64 12.89 33.22
CA GLU A 578 43.12 13.60 32.05
C GLU A 578 43.94 12.64 31.19
N THR A 579 43.39 12.15 30.09
CA THR A 579 44.18 11.79 28.89
C THR A 579 43.30 11.82 27.65
N THR A 580 43.60 12.80 26.82
CA THR A 580 43.21 12.96 25.42
C THR A 580 43.30 11.66 24.62
N ASN A 581 42.20 11.25 23.98
CA ASN A 581 42.18 10.70 22.63
C ASN A 581 40.75 10.79 22.09
N GLU A 582 40.52 11.83 21.30
CA GLU A 582 39.31 12.04 20.49
C GLU A 582 39.23 10.97 19.41
N ASN A 583 38.18 10.15 19.44
CA ASN A 583 37.67 9.43 18.28
C ASN A 583 36.13 9.42 18.37
N GLY A 584 35.50 10.37 17.69
CA GLY A 584 34.27 10.15 16.92
C GLY A 584 32.92 9.98 17.62
N VAL A 585 32.76 10.24 18.92
CA VAL A 585 31.41 10.31 19.52
C VAL A 585 30.91 11.74 19.36
N GLY A 586 29.90 11.96 18.52
CA GLY A 586 29.22 13.25 18.41
C GLY A 586 28.73 13.70 19.79
N ASP A 587 28.78 15.00 20.05
CA ASP A 587 28.23 15.53 21.31
C ASP A 587 26.75 15.14 21.41
N LYS A 588 26.40 14.30 22.39
CA LYS A 588 25.04 13.78 22.61
C LYS A 588 23.99 14.91 22.65
N HIS A 589 24.38 16.09 23.12
CA HIS A 589 23.54 17.28 23.17
C HIS A 589 23.25 17.84 21.77
N ALA A 590 24.25 17.85 20.89
CA ALA A 590 24.09 18.29 19.50
C ALA A 590 23.15 17.37 18.72
N ILE A 591 23.18 16.06 19.00
CA ILE A 591 22.30 15.07 18.36
C ILE A 591 20.84 15.29 18.78
N LEU A 592 20.58 15.41 20.08
CA LEU A 592 19.24 15.71 20.61
C LEU A 592 18.67 17.01 19.99
N GLY A 593 19.46 18.09 19.99
CA GLY A 593 19.06 19.37 19.40
C GLY A 593 18.75 19.27 17.90
N SER A 594 19.55 18.52 17.15
CA SER A 594 19.33 18.25 15.73
C SER A 594 18.02 17.48 15.49
N LEU A 595 17.77 16.42 16.25
CA LEU A 595 16.55 15.61 16.13
C LEU A 595 15.29 16.43 16.46
N LEU A 596 15.33 17.26 17.51
CA LEU A 596 14.23 18.17 17.85
C LEU A 596 13.97 19.21 16.76
N SER A 597 15.02 19.75 16.14
CA SER A 597 14.89 20.65 15.00
C SER A 597 14.22 19.96 13.81
N GLN A 598 14.63 18.73 13.50
CA GLN A 598 14.03 17.93 12.42
C GLN A 598 12.57 17.58 12.72
N LEU A 599 12.23 17.27 13.99
CA LEU A 599 10.85 17.03 14.41
C LEU A 599 9.99 18.26 14.18
N ASN A 600 10.43 19.43 14.63
CA ASN A 600 9.70 20.69 14.45
C ASN A 600 9.51 21.05 12.97
N GLN A 601 10.53 20.87 12.14
CA GLN A 601 10.43 21.08 10.69
C GLN A 601 9.44 20.10 10.04
N THR A 602 9.45 18.83 10.47
CA THR A 602 8.52 17.82 9.98
C THR A 602 7.10 18.13 10.41
N LEU A 603 6.88 18.63 11.63
CA LEU A 603 5.56 19.07 12.11
C LEU A 603 5.02 20.27 11.32
N GLN A 604 5.87 21.22 10.93
CA GLN A 604 5.47 22.32 10.04
C GLN A 604 5.04 21.80 8.67
N THR A 605 5.81 20.86 8.11
CA THR A 605 5.45 20.21 6.83
C THR A 605 4.13 19.45 6.94
N ALA A 606 3.94 18.73 8.04
CA ALA A 606 2.72 18.00 8.34
C ALA A 606 1.50 18.93 8.44
N ALA A 607 1.64 20.07 9.10
CA ALA A 607 0.58 21.08 9.19
C ALA A 607 0.18 21.61 7.81
N GLN A 608 1.15 21.91 6.94
CA GLN A 608 0.89 22.36 5.57
C GLN A 608 0.16 21.31 4.72
N ILE A 609 0.48 20.03 4.91
CA ILE A 609 -0.23 18.93 4.24
C ILE A 609 -1.67 18.83 4.78
N ALA A 610 -1.85 18.92 6.10
CA ALA A 610 -3.15 18.83 6.74
C ALA A 610 -4.10 19.99 6.38
N GLU A 611 -3.57 21.18 6.05
CA GLU A 611 -4.37 22.33 5.56
C GLU A 611 -5.06 22.07 4.21
N LYS A 612 -4.55 21.13 3.41
CA LYS A 612 -5.11 20.76 2.10
C LYS A 612 -5.52 19.29 2.10
N PRO A 613 -6.63 18.95 2.81
CA PRO A 613 -7.09 17.58 2.88
C PRO A 613 -7.48 17.09 1.49
N ILE A 614 -7.02 15.91 1.13
CA ILE A 614 -7.41 15.23 -0.11
C ILE A 614 -8.40 14.15 0.26
N GLN A 615 -9.51 14.13 -0.45
CA GLN A 615 -10.48 13.07 -0.35
C GLN A 615 -10.07 11.94 -1.29
N TYR A 616 -9.53 10.87 -0.74
CA TYR A 616 -9.26 9.66 -1.51
C TYR A 616 -10.58 8.93 -1.85
N PRO A 617 -10.65 8.23 -3.00
CA PRO A 617 -11.74 7.31 -3.28
C PRO A 617 -11.87 6.27 -2.15
N PHE A 618 -13.07 5.79 -1.86
CA PHE A 618 -13.30 4.84 -0.77
C PHE A 618 -12.45 3.57 -0.87
N LEU A 619 -12.31 3.02 -2.09
CA LEU A 619 -11.48 1.85 -2.39
C LEU A 619 -9.99 2.20 -2.66
N GLY A 620 -9.61 3.46 -2.44
CA GLY A 620 -8.26 3.97 -2.64
C GLY A 620 -7.35 3.77 -1.42
N PRO A 621 -6.21 4.48 -1.35
CA PRO A 621 -5.35 4.43 -0.19
C PRO A 621 -6.07 4.98 1.05
N PRO A 622 -5.92 4.34 2.21
CA PRO A 622 -6.44 4.90 3.45
C PRO A 622 -5.64 6.17 3.82
N SER A 623 -6.33 7.21 4.29
CA SER A 623 -5.65 8.37 4.87
C SER A 623 -4.79 7.96 6.06
N THR A 624 -3.70 8.69 6.32
CA THR A 624 -2.86 8.44 7.51
C THR A 624 -3.48 9.02 8.77
N ARG A 625 -2.85 8.78 9.93
CA ARG A 625 -3.26 9.37 11.22
C ARG A 625 -2.79 10.83 11.36
N LEU A 626 -2.06 11.35 10.37
CA LEU A 626 -1.35 12.63 10.45
C LEU A 626 -2.27 13.80 10.80
N ALA A 627 -3.34 13.99 10.03
CA ALA A 627 -4.27 15.09 10.24
C ALA A 627 -5.00 14.95 11.60
N ALA A 628 -5.43 13.73 11.94
CA ALA A 628 -6.09 13.44 13.21
C ALA A 628 -5.16 13.71 14.41
N ALA A 629 -3.90 13.25 14.36
CA ALA A 629 -2.90 13.44 15.40
C ALA A 629 -2.53 14.93 15.62
N LEU A 630 -2.47 15.71 14.55
CA LEU A 630 -2.26 17.16 14.62
C LEU A 630 -3.49 17.87 15.22
N SER A 631 -4.69 17.48 14.78
CA SER A 631 -5.94 18.08 15.25
C SER A 631 -6.24 17.74 16.70
N SER A 632 -5.81 16.57 17.19
CA SER A 632 -5.98 16.15 18.58
C SER A 632 -5.06 16.94 19.52
N GLY A 633 -3.95 17.50 19.02
CA GLY A 633 -2.92 18.15 19.84
C GLY A 633 -1.84 17.18 20.32
N SER A 634 -1.93 15.90 19.93
CA SER A 634 -1.03 14.83 20.35
C SER A 634 0.41 15.10 19.92
N CYS A 635 0.62 15.46 18.65
CA CYS A 635 1.96 15.74 18.12
C CYS A 635 2.65 16.91 18.84
N GLN A 636 1.91 17.99 19.12
CA GLN A 636 2.42 19.18 19.78
C GLN A 636 2.77 18.87 21.24
N CYS A 637 1.94 18.08 21.94
CA CYS A 637 2.20 17.66 23.31
C CYS A 637 3.41 16.75 23.41
N GLN A 638 3.59 15.81 22.47
CA GLN A 638 4.78 14.95 22.42
C GLN A 638 6.05 15.77 22.16
N ALA A 639 6.02 16.69 21.20
CA ALA A 639 7.15 17.57 20.92
C ALA A 639 7.50 18.46 22.12
N ALA A 640 6.50 19.04 22.79
CA ALA A 640 6.70 19.84 24.00
C ALA A 640 7.30 19.00 25.14
N ALA A 641 6.87 17.75 25.31
CA ALA A 641 7.42 16.85 26.31
C ALA A 641 8.88 16.52 26.04
N LEU A 642 9.21 16.16 24.80
CA LEU A 642 10.58 15.86 24.39
C LEU A 642 11.49 17.09 24.48
N GLN A 643 10.98 18.30 24.19
CA GLN A 643 11.73 19.55 24.32
C GLN A 643 12.17 19.83 25.77
N LEU A 644 11.45 19.31 26.78
CA LEU A 644 11.86 19.44 28.18
C LEU A 644 13.23 18.82 28.48
N SER A 645 13.66 17.82 27.70
CA SER A 645 14.99 17.21 27.86
C SER A 645 16.12 18.23 27.77
N VAL A 646 16.01 19.23 26.87
CA VAL A 646 17.00 20.29 26.71
C VAL A 646 17.08 21.17 27.96
N TYR A 647 15.93 21.65 28.45
CA TYR A 647 15.89 22.48 29.67
C TYR A 647 16.39 21.73 30.91
N LEU A 648 16.17 20.41 30.98
CA LEU A 648 16.65 19.58 32.08
C LEU A 648 18.17 19.38 32.05
N GLN A 649 18.77 19.25 30.87
CA GLN A 649 20.23 19.19 30.72
C GLN A 649 20.90 20.50 31.15
N ASP A 650 20.32 21.64 30.74
CA ASP A 650 20.77 22.96 31.19
C ASP A 650 20.67 23.08 32.71
N LEU A 651 19.58 22.55 33.30
CA LEU A 651 19.37 22.57 34.75
C LEU A 651 20.38 21.69 35.49
N GLU A 652 20.72 20.52 34.94
CA GLU A 652 21.74 19.64 35.50
C GLU A 652 23.12 20.31 35.51
N THR A 653 23.44 21.04 34.43
CA THR A 653 24.73 21.74 34.27
C THR A 653 24.85 22.94 35.21
N VAL A 654 23.81 23.78 35.28
CA VAL A 654 23.80 25.01 36.13
C VAL A 654 23.56 24.68 37.60
N GLY A 655 22.79 23.63 37.90
CA GLY A 655 22.36 23.26 39.24
C GLY A 655 21.24 24.14 39.80
N LEU A 656 20.67 23.75 40.95
CA LEU A 656 19.45 24.36 41.52
C LEU A 656 19.64 25.74 42.18
N ASP A 657 20.87 26.12 42.52
CA ASP A 657 21.14 27.36 43.27
C ASP A 657 21.08 28.62 42.39
N GLU A 658 21.43 28.52 41.10
CA GLU A 658 21.62 29.66 40.19
C GLU A 658 20.66 29.65 38.98
N SER A 659 19.62 28.82 39.00
CA SER A 659 18.76 28.51 37.85
C SER A 659 17.29 28.95 38.00
N SER A 660 17.01 30.03 38.76
CA SER A 660 15.63 30.42 39.09
C SER A 660 14.72 30.65 37.86
N GLU A 661 15.24 31.26 36.80
CA GLU A 661 14.52 31.48 35.54
C GLU A 661 14.25 30.15 34.81
N LEU A 662 15.27 29.31 34.67
CA LEU A 662 15.16 27.98 34.04
C LEU A 662 14.19 27.06 34.81
N GLN A 663 14.23 27.08 36.14
CA GLN A 663 13.25 26.37 36.97
C GLN A 663 11.82 26.84 36.69
N THR A 664 11.62 28.14 36.48
CA THR A 664 10.30 28.70 36.13
C THR A 664 9.85 28.25 34.75
N GLN A 665 10.75 28.23 33.76
CA GLN A 665 10.47 27.72 32.42
C GLN A 665 10.07 26.24 32.44
N ILE A 666 10.80 25.40 33.19
CA ILE A 666 10.47 23.97 33.35
C ILE A 666 9.11 23.79 34.02
N CYS A 667 8.81 24.54 35.09
CA CYS A 667 7.49 24.51 35.74
C CYS A 667 6.35 24.91 34.80
N ASN A 668 6.56 25.93 33.96
CA ASN A 668 5.57 26.33 32.95
C ASN A 668 5.38 25.22 31.91
N GLY A 669 6.46 24.55 31.51
CA GLY A 669 6.41 23.37 30.65
C GLY A 669 5.58 22.25 31.27
N PHE A 670 5.79 21.91 32.55
CA PHE A 670 4.99 20.91 33.26
C PHE A 670 3.49 21.25 33.26
N LYS A 671 3.13 22.51 33.58
CA LYS A 671 1.74 22.97 33.55
C LYS A 671 1.14 22.88 32.14
N SER A 672 1.90 23.30 31.13
CA SER A 672 1.49 23.22 29.73
C SER A 672 1.21 21.78 29.29
N LEU A 673 2.05 20.81 29.68
CA LEU A 673 1.83 19.41 29.35
C LEU A 673 0.53 18.86 29.94
N VAL A 674 0.24 19.18 31.20
CA VAL A 674 -1.01 18.76 31.86
C VAL A 674 -2.22 19.33 31.13
N VAL A 675 -2.19 20.63 30.78
CA VAL A 675 -3.27 21.28 30.02
C VAL A 675 -3.47 20.62 28.66
N GLN A 676 -2.39 20.38 27.91
CA GLN A 676 -2.47 19.74 26.60
C GLN A 676 -2.98 18.30 26.69
N LEU A 677 -2.54 17.51 27.68
CA LEU A 677 -3.07 16.17 27.92
C LEU A 677 -4.56 16.18 28.27
N GLN A 678 -5.00 17.13 29.10
CA GLN A 678 -6.43 17.30 29.40
C GLN A 678 -7.22 17.67 28.14
N GLU A 679 -6.69 18.55 27.28
CA GLU A 679 -7.33 18.90 26.01
C GLU A 679 -7.46 17.71 25.06
N ILE A 680 -6.43 16.84 24.97
CA ILE A 680 -6.49 15.61 24.19
C ILE A 680 -7.55 14.67 24.78
N LEU A 681 -7.57 14.47 26.10
CA LEU A 681 -8.57 13.63 26.77
C LEU A 681 -9.99 14.16 26.57
N ASN A 682 -10.19 15.48 26.64
CA ASN A 682 -11.49 16.11 26.41
C ASN A 682 -12.01 15.89 24.98
N LYS A 683 -11.13 15.68 23.99
CA LYS A 683 -11.53 15.32 22.61
C LYS A 683 -11.99 13.86 22.47
N CYS A 684 -11.86 13.07 23.52
CA CYS A 684 -12.44 11.73 23.61
C CYS A 684 -13.90 11.77 24.10
N ASN A 685 -14.38 12.91 24.62
CA ASN A 685 -15.72 13.02 25.20
C ASN A 685 -16.81 12.71 24.17
N GLY A 686 -17.72 11.81 24.54
CA GLY A 686 -18.83 11.33 23.73
C GLY A 686 -19.03 9.83 23.93
N ASP A 687 -20.07 9.29 23.30
CA ASP A 687 -20.29 7.84 23.29
C ASP A 687 -19.65 7.23 22.05
N LEU A 688 -18.84 6.19 22.23
CA LEU A 688 -18.21 5.46 21.13
C LEU A 688 -19.24 4.77 20.23
N LEU A 689 -20.36 4.37 20.84
CA LEU A 689 -21.49 3.72 20.21
C LEU A 689 -22.79 4.37 20.70
N GLU A 690 -23.50 5.01 19.79
CA GLU A 690 -24.78 5.68 20.07
C GLU A 690 -25.93 4.86 19.47
N MET A 691 -26.99 4.63 20.25
CA MET A 691 -28.21 3.98 19.75
C MET A 691 -29.32 5.02 19.64
N LYS A 692 -29.69 5.39 18.41
CA LYS A 692 -30.74 6.38 18.13
C LYS A 692 -31.80 5.77 17.22
N GLU A 693 -33.07 5.77 17.63
CA GLU A 693 -34.19 5.26 16.82
C GLU A 693 -33.95 3.82 16.31
N SER A 694 -33.36 2.97 17.15
CA SER A 694 -32.95 1.60 16.79
C SER A 694 -31.82 1.48 15.75
N LYS A 695 -31.12 2.58 15.44
CA LYS A 695 -29.92 2.60 14.61
C LYS A 695 -28.68 2.77 15.47
N LEU A 696 -27.70 1.89 15.30
CA LEU A 696 -26.39 1.99 15.92
C LEU A 696 -25.51 2.91 15.08
N LYS A 697 -24.94 3.95 15.70
CA LYS A 697 -23.94 4.83 15.10
C LYS A 697 -22.61 4.64 15.81
N THR A 698 -21.53 4.54 15.04
CA THR A 698 -20.17 4.41 15.58
C THR A 698 -19.41 5.73 15.48
N GLN A 699 -18.52 5.97 16.44
CA GLN A 699 -17.67 7.17 16.50
C GLN A 699 -16.18 6.76 16.56
N PRO A 700 -15.60 6.23 15.46
CA PRO A 700 -14.23 5.73 15.44
C PRO A 700 -13.18 6.79 15.78
N SER A 701 -13.44 8.07 15.47
CA SER A 701 -12.55 9.19 15.79
C SER A 701 -12.35 9.39 17.30
N LEU A 702 -13.37 9.11 18.12
CA LEU A 702 -13.25 9.19 19.58
C LEU A 702 -12.35 8.09 20.13
N LEU A 703 -12.41 6.89 19.54
CA LEU A 703 -11.50 5.79 19.88
C LEU A 703 -10.07 6.14 19.48
N GLU A 704 -9.86 6.66 18.26
CA GLU A 704 -8.53 7.08 17.81
C GLU A 704 -7.93 8.20 18.68
N ASN A 705 -8.75 9.17 19.12
CA ASN A 705 -8.34 10.21 20.08
C ASN A 705 -7.89 9.62 21.42
N LEU A 706 -8.56 8.58 21.90
CA LEU A 706 -8.16 7.87 23.11
C LEU A 706 -6.80 7.18 22.92
N ILE A 707 -6.54 6.60 21.74
CA ILE A 707 -5.23 6.00 21.45
C ILE A 707 -4.14 7.08 21.40
N PHE A 708 -4.40 8.24 20.78
CA PHE A 708 -3.47 9.36 20.81
C PHE A 708 -3.17 9.84 22.23
N PHE A 709 -4.17 9.89 23.11
CA PHE A 709 -3.96 10.20 24.53
C PHE A 709 -3.03 9.18 25.19
N VAL A 710 -3.24 7.88 24.94
CA VAL A 710 -2.45 6.78 25.53
C VAL A 710 -1.00 6.85 25.06
N GLU A 711 -0.75 7.02 23.76
CA GLU A 711 0.60 7.16 23.21
C GLU A 711 1.30 8.40 23.78
N THR A 712 0.62 9.55 23.83
CA THR A 712 1.19 10.80 24.33
C THR A 712 1.47 10.73 25.83
N VAL A 713 0.57 10.17 26.64
CA VAL A 713 0.79 10.08 28.09
C VAL A 713 1.94 9.13 28.41
N CYS A 714 2.17 8.08 27.61
CA CYS A 714 3.36 7.23 27.76
C CYS A 714 4.66 8.03 27.57
N ILE A 715 4.73 8.87 26.53
CA ILE A 715 5.89 9.74 26.27
C ILE A 715 6.09 10.75 27.41
N VAL A 716 5.00 11.37 27.89
CA VAL A 716 5.06 12.31 29.02
C VAL A 716 5.52 11.60 30.31
N LEU A 717 5.09 10.36 30.55
CA LEU A 717 5.52 9.57 31.71
C LEU A 717 7.01 9.22 31.64
N TRP A 718 7.54 8.85 30.46
CA TRP A 718 8.98 8.63 30.29
C TRP A 718 9.78 9.91 30.50
N MET A 719 9.29 11.05 30.00
CA MET A 719 9.91 12.35 30.28
C MET A 719 9.86 12.70 31.77
N ALA A 720 8.75 12.44 32.47
CA ALA A 720 8.64 12.64 33.91
C ALA A 720 9.58 11.71 34.70
N SER A 721 9.77 10.47 34.25
CA SER A 721 10.75 9.52 34.79
C SER A 721 12.18 10.06 34.64
N HIS A 722 12.52 10.60 33.48
CA HIS A 722 13.80 11.27 33.25
C HIS A 722 13.98 12.52 34.14
N CYS A 723 12.94 13.36 34.27
CA CYS A 723 12.94 14.49 35.21
C CYS A 723 13.25 14.04 36.64
N ALA A 724 12.61 12.97 37.12
CA ALA A 724 12.84 12.42 38.45
C ALA A 724 14.29 11.94 38.64
N LYS A 725 14.89 11.32 37.61
CA LYS A 725 16.28 10.86 37.63
C LYS A 725 17.27 12.02 37.80
N ILE A 726 17.00 13.19 37.22
CA ILE A 726 17.85 14.40 37.35
C ILE A 726 17.55 15.17 38.66
N LEU A 727 16.28 15.41 38.97
CA LEU A 727 15.88 16.24 40.11
C LEU A 727 16.19 15.60 41.47
N ARG A 728 16.10 14.26 41.59
CA ARG A 728 16.33 13.55 42.88
C ARG A 728 17.78 13.71 43.39
N PRO A 729 18.83 13.49 42.57
CA PRO A 729 20.22 13.82 42.94
C PRO A 729 20.43 15.30 43.23
N LEU A 730 19.90 16.21 42.40
CA LEU A 730 20.07 17.66 42.58
C LEU A 730 19.46 18.15 43.89
N LYS A 731 18.24 17.72 44.22
CA LYS A 731 17.56 17.99 45.50
C LYS A 731 18.39 17.50 46.68
N THR A 732 18.92 16.27 46.59
CA THR A 732 19.75 15.67 47.64
C THR A 732 21.07 16.44 47.83
N SER A 733 21.71 16.85 46.72
CA SER A 733 22.94 17.65 46.74
C SER A 733 22.73 19.02 47.38
N LEU A 734 21.63 19.69 47.02
CA LEU A 734 21.24 20.98 47.58
C LEU A 734 20.98 20.90 49.09
N GLN A 735 20.22 19.88 49.54
CA GLN A 735 19.95 19.65 50.96
C GLN A 735 21.25 19.40 51.74
N LYS A 736 22.20 18.63 51.18
CA LYS A 736 23.52 18.40 51.78
C LYS A 736 24.34 19.70 51.84
N LYS A 737 24.35 20.53 50.79
CA LYS A 737 25.04 21.83 50.76
C LYS A 737 24.48 22.81 51.82
N LYS A 738 23.15 22.93 51.92
CA LYS A 738 22.50 23.84 52.88
C LYS A 738 22.62 23.38 54.33
N LYS A 739 22.58 22.06 54.58
CA LYS A 739 22.88 21.49 55.91
C LYS A 739 24.31 21.80 56.39
N LYS A 740 25.29 21.88 55.47
CA LYS A 740 26.66 22.33 55.78
C LYS A 740 26.75 23.82 56.10
N LYS A 741 25.88 24.67 55.54
CA LYS A 741 25.86 26.13 55.74
C LYS A 741 25.07 26.60 56.98
N LYS A 742 24.44 25.70 57.76
CA LYS A 742 23.56 26.00 58.92
C LYS A 742 22.34 26.89 58.58
N ASP A 743 21.84 26.84 57.35
CA ASP A 743 20.55 27.47 57.01
C ASP A 743 19.39 26.61 57.54
N VAL A 744 18.56 27.17 58.43
CA VAL A 744 17.49 26.46 59.16
C VAL A 744 16.17 26.42 58.38
N THR A 745 15.99 27.29 57.39
CA THR A 745 14.77 27.40 56.56
C THR A 745 15.06 26.96 55.14
N THR A 746 14.68 25.72 54.79
CA THR A 746 14.86 25.22 53.41
C THR A 746 13.52 25.23 52.68
N ALA A 747 13.24 26.31 51.95
CA ALA A 747 12.17 26.28 50.95
C ALA A 747 12.53 25.24 49.87
N LEU A 748 11.55 24.43 49.47
CA LEU A 748 11.74 23.45 48.39
C LEU A 748 11.99 24.21 47.08
N PRO A 749 12.93 23.77 46.22
CA PRO A 749 13.14 24.42 44.92
C PRO A 749 11.86 24.42 44.09
N ALA A 750 11.60 25.50 43.36
CA ALA A 750 10.34 25.70 42.66
C ALA A 750 10.05 24.56 41.66
N VAL A 751 11.09 24.09 40.96
CA VAL A 751 11.01 22.96 40.03
C VAL A 751 10.66 21.62 40.69
N VAL A 752 11.05 21.41 41.96
CA VAL A 752 10.69 20.20 42.71
C VAL A 752 9.22 20.24 43.11
N CYS A 753 8.71 21.40 43.54
CA CYS A 753 7.28 21.60 43.79
C CYS A 753 6.46 21.39 42.50
N GLY A 754 6.86 22.06 41.40
CA GLY A 754 6.17 21.92 40.11
C GLY A 754 6.18 20.48 39.59
N PHE A 755 7.25 19.72 39.82
CA PHE A 755 7.30 18.31 39.45
C PHE A 755 6.38 17.43 40.31
N GLN A 756 6.24 17.72 41.60
CA GLN A 756 5.27 17.03 42.46
C GLN A 756 3.82 17.31 42.02
N GLU A 757 3.52 18.55 41.61
CA GLU A 757 2.23 18.92 41.01
C GLU A 757 1.99 18.20 39.68
N LEU A 758 3.00 18.09 38.81
CA LEU A 758 2.94 17.31 37.57
C LEU A 758 2.58 15.86 37.86
N ALA A 759 3.31 15.19 38.76
CA ALA A 759 3.08 13.78 39.07
C ALA A 759 1.67 13.53 39.64
N GLY A 760 1.15 14.44 40.47
CA GLY A 760 -0.24 14.41 40.95
C GLY A 760 -1.25 14.58 39.81
N SER A 761 -1.04 15.58 38.96
CA SER A 761 -1.94 15.85 37.83
C SER A 761 -1.96 14.72 36.81
N LEU A 762 -0.83 14.06 36.55
CA LEU A 762 -0.76 12.88 35.68
C LEU A 762 -1.53 11.70 36.28
N GLN A 763 -1.47 11.51 37.60
CA GLN A 763 -2.27 10.48 38.28
C GLN A 763 -3.76 10.77 38.12
N ASP A 764 -4.19 12.01 38.30
CA ASP A 764 -5.59 12.42 38.17
C ASP A 764 -6.09 12.24 36.72
N LEU A 765 -5.28 12.61 35.73
CA LEU A 765 -5.58 12.40 34.30
C LEU A 765 -5.74 10.92 33.93
N LEU A 766 -4.84 10.05 34.41
CA LEU A 766 -4.95 8.62 34.17
C LEU A 766 -6.20 8.03 34.84
N THR A 767 -6.54 8.48 36.05
CA THR A 767 -7.77 8.06 36.73
C THR A 767 -9.01 8.49 35.94
N GLN A 768 -9.06 9.74 35.47
CA GLN A 768 -10.16 10.23 34.62
C GLN A 768 -10.31 9.39 33.34
N ALA A 769 -9.20 9.09 32.65
CA ALA A 769 -9.22 8.27 31.45
C ALA A 769 -9.71 6.84 31.72
N LEU A 770 -9.32 6.23 32.83
CA LEU A 770 -9.79 4.90 33.25
C LEU A 770 -11.27 4.90 33.62
N GLU A 771 -11.77 5.96 34.25
CA GLU A 771 -13.20 6.13 34.54
C GLU A 771 -14.01 6.25 33.25
N TYR A 772 -13.56 7.10 32.30
CA TYR A 772 -14.18 7.21 30.98
C TYR A 772 -14.23 5.87 30.25
N ILE A 773 -13.13 5.11 30.20
CA ILE A 773 -13.10 3.78 29.57
C ILE A 773 -14.13 2.86 30.21
N LYS A 774 -14.18 2.81 31.54
CA LYS A 774 -15.12 1.96 32.28
C LYS A 774 -16.58 2.34 31.99
N GLU A 775 -16.88 3.64 31.92
CA GLU A 775 -18.21 4.13 31.54
C GLU A 775 -18.59 3.63 30.14
N GLN A 776 -17.69 3.78 29.15
CA GLN A 776 -17.90 3.28 27.80
C GLN A 776 -18.08 1.75 27.76
N GLU A 777 -17.25 0.97 28.47
CA GLU A 777 -17.40 -0.49 28.56
C GLU A 777 -18.78 -0.88 29.10
N THR A 778 -19.27 -0.19 30.14
CA THR A 778 -20.59 -0.46 30.71
C THR A 778 -21.72 -0.08 29.76
N GLY A 779 -21.61 1.04 29.05
CA GLY A 779 -22.58 1.48 28.04
C GLY A 779 -22.70 0.49 26.90
N ILE A 780 -21.56 0.07 26.33
CA ILE A 780 -21.52 -0.91 25.23
C ILE A 780 -22.06 -2.27 25.69
N THR A 781 -21.71 -2.71 26.91
CA THR A 781 -22.24 -3.96 27.47
C THR A 781 -23.76 -3.90 27.65
N ALA A 782 -24.29 -2.76 28.11
CA ALA A 782 -25.73 -2.55 28.25
C ALA A 782 -26.45 -2.57 26.89
N LEU A 783 -25.88 -1.94 25.85
CA LEU A 783 -26.41 -2.00 24.49
C LEU A 783 -26.48 -3.43 23.96
N LYS A 784 -25.43 -4.22 24.18
CA LYS A 784 -25.37 -5.62 23.75
C LYS A 784 -26.42 -6.48 24.47
N LEU A 785 -26.61 -6.28 25.77
CA LEU A 785 -27.64 -6.98 26.55
C LEU A 785 -29.07 -6.60 26.11
N ALA A 786 -29.32 -5.33 25.80
CA ALA A 786 -30.61 -4.88 25.29
C ALA A 786 -30.96 -5.53 23.93
N GLY A 787 -29.98 -5.74 23.06
CA GLY A 787 -30.15 -6.38 21.74
C GLY A 787 -30.54 -7.87 21.79
N LEU A 788 -30.34 -8.55 22.92
CA LEU A 788 -30.74 -9.95 23.13
C LEU A 788 -32.24 -10.12 23.43
N SER A 789 -32.96 -9.03 23.74
CA SER A 789 -34.34 -9.08 24.28
C SER A 789 -35.46 -9.01 23.23
N LEU A 790 -35.13 -8.95 21.95
CA LEU A 790 -36.09 -8.83 20.83
C LEU A 790 -35.92 -10.02 19.87
N GLU A 791 -36.63 -11.12 20.11
CA GLU A 791 -36.73 -12.26 19.19
C GLU A 791 -38.14 -12.35 18.61
N GLY A 792 -38.28 -11.94 17.35
CA GLY A 792 -39.37 -12.34 16.45
C GLY A 792 -38.75 -12.97 15.20
N PRO A 793 -39.52 -13.69 14.36
CA PRO A 793 -38.99 -14.29 13.14
C PRO A 793 -38.57 -13.18 12.16
N THR A 794 -37.27 -12.91 12.09
CA THR A 794 -36.67 -11.94 11.17
C THR A 794 -36.08 -12.66 9.95
N GLN A 795 -36.16 -12.02 8.79
CA GLN A 795 -35.53 -12.48 7.54
C GLN A 795 -34.03 -12.76 7.75
N GLU A 796 -33.44 -13.72 7.01
CA GLU A 796 -32.03 -14.12 7.15
C GLU A 796 -31.05 -12.94 7.01
N GLU A 797 -31.34 -11.97 6.15
CA GLU A 797 -30.53 -10.75 5.99
C GLU A 797 -30.43 -9.92 7.27
N VAL A 798 -31.53 -9.80 8.02
CA VAL A 798 -31.56 -9.08 9.30
C VAL A 798 -30.66 -9.78 10.34
N LEU A 799 -30.50 -11.10 10.25
CA LEU A 799 -29.60 -11.85 11.11
C LEU A 799 -28.13 -11.53 10.82
N PHE A 800 -27.74 -11.44 9.54
CA PHE A 800 -26.37 -11.08 9.16
C PHE A 800 -26.02 -9.65 9.57
N THR A 801 -26.94 -8.69 9.37
CA THR A 801 -26.75 -7.31 9.82
C THR A 801 -26.62 -7.23 11.34
N LYS A 802 -27.47 -7.94 12.11
CA LYS A 802 -27.38 -8.00 13.58
C LYS A 802 -26.05 -8.62 14.04
N ALA A 803 -25.64 -9.74 13.43
CA ALA A 803 -24.36 -10.37 13.73
C ALA A 803 -23.16 -9.44 13.42
N ALA A 804 -23.26 -8.63 12.36
CA ALA A 804 -22.25 -7.64 12.04
C ALA A 804 -22.17 -6.51 13.09
N MET A 805 -23.31 -6.03 13.59
CA MET A 805 -23.37 -5.07 14.70
C MET A 805 -22.78 -5.64 15.98
N ASP A 806 -23.09 -6.89 16.33
CA ASP A 806 -22.55 -7.58 17.50
C ASP A 806 -21.02 -7.72 17.44
N LYS A 807 -20.49 -7.98 16.24
CA LYS A 807 -19.03 -8.00 15.98
C LYS A 807 -18.40 -6.62 16.19
N VAL A 808 -19.04 -5.55 15.73
CA VAL A 808 -18.54 -4.18 15.97
C VAL A 808 -18.53 -3.86 17.47
N GLN A 809 -19.63 -4.10 18.17
CA GLN A 809 -19.72 -3.87 19.63
C GLN A 809 -18.65 -4.64 20.40
N SER A 810 -18.42 -5.91 20.03
CA SER A 810 -17.40 -6.76 20.66
C SER A 810 -15.99 -6.24 20.40
N SER A 811 -15.72 -5.79 19.17
CA SER A 811 -14.43 -5.20 18.83
C SER A 811 -14.13 -3.92 19.61
N TYR A 812 -15.12 -3.02 19.77
CA TYR A 812 -14.93 -1.81 20.58
C TYR A 812 -14.67 -2.13 22.04
N LEU A 813 -15.41 -3.10 22.61
CA LEU A 813 -15.19 -3.55 23.97
C LEU A 813 -13.78 -4.13 24.13
N ARG A 814 -13.31 -4.91 23.16
CA ARG A 814 -11.95 -5.47 23.17
C ARG A 814 -10.88 -4.38 23.12
N SER A 815 -11.07 -3.36 22.27
CA SER A 815 -10.16 -2.21 22.20
C SER A 815 -10.08 -1.46 23.53
N LEU A 816 -11.24 -1.18 24.15
CA LEU A 816 -11.31 -0.52 25.45
C LEU A 816 -10.61 -1.32 26.56
N GLN A 817 -10.77 -2.64 26.56
CA GLN A 817 -10.10 -3.53 27.52
C GLN A 817 -8.57 -3.47 27.38
N GLU A 818 -8.03 -3.60 26.17
CA GLU A 818 -6.58 -3.55 25.95
C GLU A 818 -6.00 -2.18 26.31
N VAL A 819 -6.69 -1.10 25.95
CA VAL A 819 -6.31 0.27 26.31
C VAL A 819 -6.37 0.50 27.83
N GLY A 820 -7.47 0.09 28.46
CA GLY A 820 -7.67 0.22 29.90
C GLY A 820 -6.64 -0.56 30.69
N ASP A 821 -6.29 -1.77 30.27
CA ASP A 821 -5.26 -2.59 30.92
C ASP A 821 -3.87 -1.98 30.78
N LEU A 822 -3.55 -1.38 29.63
CA LEU A 822 -2.31 -0.63 29.46
C LEU A 822 -2.25 0.59 30.39
N LEU A 823 -3.32 1.40 30.44
CA LEU A 823 -3.37 2.59 31.29
C LEU A 823 -3.31 2.24 32.79
N LYS A 824 -3.92 1.14 33.23
CA LYS A 824 -3.79 0.65 34.62
C LYS A 824 -2.33 0.36 34.96
N LYS A 825 -1.62 -0.38 34.10
CA LYS A 825 -0.18 -0.67 34.27
C LYS A 825 0.64 0.62 34.29
N ARG A 826 0.33 1.58 33.43
CA ARG A 826 1.00 2.90 33.39
C ARG A 826 0.73 3.73 34.64
N ALA A 827 -0.47 3.70 35.20
CA ALA A 827 -0.78 4.39 36.46
C ALA A 827 0.04 3.85 37.63
N GLU A 828 0.39 2.56 37.64
CA GLU A 828 1.24 1.98 38.67
C GLU A 828 2.67 2.53 38.64
N THR A 829 3.20 2.91 37.46
CA THR A 829 4.56 3.42 37.31
C THR A 829 4.74 4.82 37.89
N ILE A 830 3.66 5.62 38.03
CA ILE A 830 3.71 6.96 38.66
C ILE A 830 4.27 6.91 40.08
N LYS A 831 4.08 5.80 40.80
CA LYS A 831 4.64 5.61 42.15
C LYS A 831 6.16 5.80 42.18
N ASN A 832 6.85 5.49 41.08
CA ASN A 832 8.31 5.63 40.95
C ASN A 832 8.77 7.09 40.74
N LEU A 833 7.84 7.98 40.38
CA LEU A 833 8.08 9.41 40.15
C LEU A 833 8.15 10.23 41.44
N LYS A 834 7.88 9.68 42.62
CA LYS A 834 7.95 10.45 43.88
C LYS A 834 9.41 10.83 44.20
N ILE A 835 9.67 12.12 44.43
CA ILE A 835 11.01 12.69 44.74
C ILE A 835 11.05 13.54 46.01
#